data_AF-A0A0D2WI71-F1
#
_entry.id   AF-A0A0D2WI71-F1
#
_cell.length_a   1.000
_cell.length_b   1.000
_cell.length_c   1.000
_cell.angle_alpha   90.00
_cell.angle_beta   90.00
_cell.angle_gamma   90.00
#
_symmetry.space_group_name_H-M   'P 1'
#
loop_
_entity.id
_entity.type
_entity.pdbx_description
1 polymer ?
#
loop_
_entity_poly.entity_id
_entity_poly.type
_entity_poly.pdbx_seq_one_letter_code
_entity_poly.pdbx_strand_id
1 'polypeptide(L)'
;MSICSMTFWMVWHSPHPHCALELIQRYNNGFLPKPLYLLSAQSHLSAGPLGIYNEYGWYIPEYIWNISNKLDSYTSYMDENVISLFHLSEIVPGTVLDNTTLHSTFDELEAMMASSRCNPALNATVTTSDCVAAIAEVILHIKDRAHLHYADNTITLWTMPDGWPHVVDRVLIENLELPFNATVPMSPHGDKATIEHALSDIIEDHYALLKPFLTYFWEPHYLFSHQSTVHLHRVQLPKFDSDNCSITASANYRCEYKRHSMRKMTSLALQEKNEVAFDFVKMIHYEEVDLEDMLAFMEYDNMTVDQAACSWLLGHYSALEPHMPDPSRLVTPSEVDSGLRVAFVILAALLIAFFCLLAAGTFHYRRVRVVLSASPVFLMLMLLGAAWSMFWVILLYDDAPTDTICIARIWARHLGFSLVFGALALKTYRIAAIFNVKATKKSHQLTNVRLLVRFGEINLYVCAFLLTWTVAGAPTATTMVSHNNSYAVCSITWWDNAMYLQELAAMLGLAFLSYRVRKAPSAFNECKHMALAVYNWIIIGVILQLILNSTTGTADFYFAIQSLEVLVPVPIAILLLFVPKFYLTLRGKGSEVTTSSFRGSNPNGSHPKTPSDPSNSNAKAASGDMEMSSGNGVDSETGRPELSGKAAAAEYKNIRRENIRLMREIEGMRTQLLRLHNPHSGIVEVMS
;
A
#
# COMPACT_ATOMS: atom_id res chain seq x y z
N MET A 1 -2.49 1.46 7.64
CA MET A 1 -1.93 2.75 7.17
C MET A 1 -1.86 2.82 5.64
N SER A 2 -1.13 1.95 4.93
CA SER A 2 -0.97 2.08 3.47
C SER A 2 -2.25 2.00 2.62
N ILE A 3 -3.29 1.28 3.06
CA ILE A 3 -4.54 1.13 2.28
C ILE A 3 -5.31 2.45 2.17
N CYS A 4 -5.34 3.26 3.24
CA CYS A 4 -5.87 4.63 3.19
C CYS A 4 -5.17 5.48 2.12
N SER A 5 -3.93 5.16 1.76
CA SER A 5 -3.17 5.88 0.73
C SER A 5 -3.62 5.56 -0.71
N MET A 6 -4.39 4.49 -0.93
CA MET A 6 -4.99 4.20 -2.25
C MET A 6 -6.34 4.90 -2.40
N THR A 7 -7.18 4.95 -1.36
CA THR A 7 -8.39 5.80 -1.36
C THR A 7 -8.06 7.29 -1.33
N PHE A 8 -7.00 7.73 -0.66
CA PHE A 8 -6.46 9.11 -0.82
C PHE A 8 -6.04 9.43 -2.25
N TRP A 9 -5.61 8.42 -3.01
CA TRP A 9 -5.00 8.64 -4.33
C TRP A 9 -6.01 9.11 -5.38
N MET A 10 -7.28 8.69 -5.25
CA MET A 10 -8.37 9.15 -6.13
C MET A 10 -8.76 10.64 -5.92
N VAL A 11 -8.31 11.29 -4.84
CA VAL A 11 -8.81 12.60 -4.42
C VAL A 11 -7.89 13.76 -4.79
N TRP A 12 -6.55 13.57 -4.81
CA TRP A 12 -5.63 14.70 -4.59
C TRP A 12 -5.04 15.41 -5.83
N HIS A 13 -5.28 14.94 -7.06
CA HIS A 13 -4.71 15.56 -8.28
C HIS A 13 -5.75 15.96 -9.35
N SER A 14 -6.84 16.57 -8.88
CA SER A 14 -7.64 17.54 -9.64
C SER A 14 -7.59 18.89 -8.90
N PRO A 15 -7.52 20.04 -9.59
CA PRO A 15 -7.62 21.36 -8.94
C PRO A 15 -9.01 21.65 -8.34
N HIS A 16 -9.98 20.75 -8.51
CA HIS A 16 -11.26 20.73 -7.80
C HIS A 16 -11.54 19.31 -7.25
N PRO A 17 -11.60 19.12 -5.91
CA PRO A 17 -11.67 17.80 -5.27
C PRO A 17 -13.12 17.27 -5.11
N HIS A 18 -13.92 17.32 -6.18
CA HIS A 18 -15.38 17.05 -6.12
C HIS A 18 -15.87 15.97 -7.11
N CYS A 19 -15.04 15.00 -7.50
CA CYS A 19 -15.42 13.98 -8.48
C CYS A 19 -14.94 12.56 -8.09
N ALA A 20 -15.70 11.89 -7.22
CA ALA A 20 -15.56 10.44 -6.98
C ALA A 20 -16.86 9.76 -6.52
N LEU A 21 -17.64 10.37 -5.62
CA LEU A 21 -18.77 9.71 -4.93
C LEU A 21 -20.18 10.32 -5.15
N GLU A 22 -20.39 11.21 -6.13
CA GLU A 22 -21.75 11.67 -6.53
C GLU A 22 -22.56 10.55 -7.24
N LEU A 23 -22.97 9.51 -6.50
CA LEU A 23 -23.75 8.38 -7.00
C LEU A 23 -24.95 8.02 -6.11
N ILE A 24 -25.22 8.81 -5.07
CA ILE A 24 -26.40 8.66 -4.22
C ILE A 24 -27.56 9.51 -4.80
N GLN A 25 -28.59 8.79 -5.25
CA GLN A 25 -29.99 9.18 -5.49
C GLN A 25 -30.31 10.58 -6.05
N ARG A 26 -31.09 10.58 -7.15
CA ARG A 26 -32.06 11.66 -7.42
C ARG A 26 -33.39 11.11 -7.93
N TYR A 27 -34.45 11.32 -7.14
CA TYR A 27 -35.79 11.50 -7.66
C TYR A 27 -36.45 12.70 -6.94
N ASN A 28 -37.34 13.42 -7.62
CA ASN A 28 -37.80 14.73 -7.17
C ASN A 28 -38.99 14.64 -6.21
N ASN A 29 -38.88 15.27 -5.03
CA ASN A 29 -39.45 16.63 -4.87
C ASN A 29 -39.10 17.29 -3.51
N GLY A 30 -37.80 17.51 -3.31
CA GLY A 30 -37.27 18.44 -2.32
C GLY A 30 -37.25 17.90 -0.89
N PHE A 31 -36.03 17.73 -0.38
CA PHE A 31 -35.57 17.87 1.00
C PHE A 31 -34.10 18.35 0.91
N LEU A 32 -33.45 18.74 2.02
CA LEU A 32 -32.23 19.58 1.99
C LEU A 32 -30.93 18.80 1.63
N PRO A 33 -29.78 19.47 1.31
CA PRO A 33 -29.51 20.92 1.34
C PRO A 33 -29.19 21.56 -0.04
N LYS A 34 -28.73 22.82 -0.02
CA LYS A 34 -28.43 23.64 -1.21
C LYS A 34 -27.21 23.13 -2.00
N PRO A 35 -27.17 23.34 -3.33
CA PRO A 35 -26.32 22.55 -4.23
C PRO A 35 -24.85 22.95 -4.24
N LEU A 36 -23.94 21.97 -4.20
CA LEU A 36 -22.62 22.10 -4.81
C LEU A 36 -22.75 22.08 -6.34
N TYR A 37 -22.95 23.27 -6.93
CA TYR A 37 -22.61 23.61 -8.31
C TYR A 37 -22.89 22.58 -9.43
N LEU A 38 -24.08 21.97 -9.46
CA LEU A 38 -24.60 21.21 -10.60
C LEU A 38 -24.91 22.13 -11.81
N LEU A 39 -23.87 22.63 -12.46
CA LEU A 39 -23.89 23.61 -13.55
C LEU A 39 -24.08 23.01 -14.96
N SER A 40 -24.82 21.91 -15.09
CA SER A 40 -25.38 21.45 -16.37
C SER A 40 -26.54 20.48 -16.17
N ALA A 41 -27.71 20.79 -16.73
CA ALA A 41 -28.93 20.01 -16.56
C ALA A 41 -29.26 19.08 -17.74
N GLN A 42 -28.26 18.60 -18.50
CA GLN A 42 -28.47 17.98 -19.82
C GLN A 42 -27.79 16.60 -20.06
N SER A 43 -27.20 15.94 -19.05
CA SER A 43 -26.43 14.70 -19.27
C SER A 43 -26.62 13.58 -18.24
N HIS A 44 -27.78 13.49 -17.59
CA HIS A 44 -28.07 12.44 -16.60
C HIS A 44 -28.79 11.22 -17.21
N LEU A 45 -28.43 10.02 -16.75
CA LEU A 45 -29.04 8.73 -17.09
C LEU A 45 -29.41 7.99 -15.81
N SER A 46 -30.50 7.22 -15.81
CA SER A 46 -30.80 6.30 -14.71
C SER A 46 -30.09 4.97 -14.91
N ALA A 47 -29.31 4.52 -13.93
CA ALA A 47 -28.55 3.27 -13.92
C ALA A 47 -29.36 2.08 -13.36
N GLY A 48 -30.69 2.13 -13.48
CA GLY A 48 -31.61 1.09 -12.98
C GLY A 48 -32.14 1.35 -11.55
N PRO A 49 -32.93 0.41 -11.00
CA PRO A 49 -33.38 0.44 -9.62
C PRO A 49 -32.18 0.28 -8.66
N LEU A 50 -32.30 0.86 -7.47
CA LEU A 50 -31.30 0.74 -6.40
C LEU A 50 -31.44 -0.61 -5.65
N GLY A 51 -32.68 -1.08 -5.49
CA GLY A 51 -33.05 -2.21 -4.62
C GLY A 51 -34.13 -1.78 -3.64
N ILE A 52 -33.81 -0.72 -2.91
CA ILE A 52 -34.65 -0.01 -1.93
C ILE A 52 -35.94 0.54 -2.55
N TYR A 53 -37.03 0.46 -1.77
CA TYR A 53 -38.27 1.19 -2.01
C TYR A 53 -38.39 2.30 -0.96
N ASN A 54 -39.03 3.41 -1.30
CA ASN A 54 -39.43 4.40 -0.32
C ASN A 54 -40.92 4.21 -0.02
N GLU A 55 -41.25 4.14 1.27
CA GLU A 55 -42.54 3.71 1.78
C GLU A 55 -43.10 4.66 2.84
N TYR A 56 -43.94 5.58 2.36
CA TYR A 56 -44.78 6.43 3.21
C TYR A 56 -45.85 5.59 3.94
N GLY A 57 -46.17 5.97 5.18
CA GLY A 57 -47.13 5.25 6.01
C GLY A 57 -47.54 6.02 7.27
N TRP A 58 -48.46 5.44 8.04
CA TRP A 58 -48.76 5.85 9.41
C TRP A 58 -48.03 4.94 10.39
N TYR A 59 -47.47 5.52 11.44
CA TYR A 59 -46.60 4.86 12.40
C TYR A 59 -47.02 5.19 13.84
N ILE A 60 -46.92 4.19 14.71
CA ILE A 60 -47.11 4.27 16.17
C ILE A 60 -45.86 3.75 16.88
N PRO A 61 -45.53 4.23 18.09
CA PRO A 61 -44.53 3.61 18.95
C PRO A 61 -44.74 2.10 19.17
N GLU A 62 -43.65 1.33 19.18
CA GLU A 62 -43.68 -0.11 19.43
C GLU A 62 -44.29 -0.46 20.80
N TYR A 63 -44.07 0.40 21.82
CA TYR A 63 -44.68 0.20 23.14
C TYR A 63 -46.21 0.40 23.17
N ILE A 64 -46.79 1.10 22.20
CA ILE A 64 -48.25 1.15 22.00
C ILE A 64 -48.71 -0.13 21.31
N TRP A 65 -48.04 -0.51 20.22
CA TRP A 65 -48.38 -1.71 19.44
C TRP A 65 -48.39 -2.99 20.30
N ASN A 66 -47.39 -3.14 21.18
CA ASN A 66 -47.28 -4.25 22.11
C ASN A 66 -48.44 -4.38 23.13
N ILE A 67 -49.32 -3.38 23.27
CA ILE A 67 -50.53 -3.45 24.13
C ILE A 67 -51.61 -4.34 23.50
N SER A 68 -51.75 -4.33 22.17
CA SER A 68 -52.79 -5.10 21.48
C SER A 68 -52.50 -5.27 20.00
N ASN A 69 -52.53 -6.53 19.54
CA ASN A 69 -52.45 -6.89 18.13
C ASN A 69 -53.57 -6.30 17.26
N LYS A 70 -54.64 -5.74 17.85
CA LYS A 70 -55.63 -4.91 17.13
C LYS A 70 -54.98 -3.71 16.43
N LEU A 71 -54.00 -3.06 17.08
CA LEU A 71 -53.44 -1.75 16.69
C LEU A 71 -52.63 -1.80 15.38
N ASP A 72 -52.35 -3.01 14.90
CA ASP A 72 -51.74 -3.32 13.60
C ASP A 72 -52.63 -2.90 12.41
N SER A 73 -53.96 -2.80 12.57
CA SER A 73 -54.89 -2.41 11.48
C SER A 73 -55.60 -1.08 11.75
N TYR A 74 -55.70 -0.24 10.71
CA TYR A 74 -56.40 1.06 10.75
C TYR A 74 -57.86 0.96 11.24
N THR A 75 -58.53 -0.18 11.01
CA THR A 75 -59.93 -0.40 11.44
C THR A 75 -60.11 -0.37 12.95
N SER A 76 -59.10 -0.79 13.72
CA SER A 76 -59.16 -0.81 15.19
C SER A 76 -59.18 0.58 15.81
N TYR A 77 -58.80 1.62 15.06
CA TYR A 77 -58.79 3.00 15.54
C TYR A 77 -60.19 3.63 15.57
N MET A 78 -61.21 2.88 15.15
CA MET A 78 -62.64 3.20 15.35
C MET A 78 -63.19 2.67 16.70
N ASP A 79 -62.39 1.89 17.45
CA ASP A 79 -62.75 1.38 18.79
C ASP A 79 -62.55 2.48 19.84
N GLU A 80 -63.59 2.85 20.59
CA GLU A 80 -63.50 3.93 21.61
C GLU A 80 -62.40 3.67 22.66
N ASN A 81 -62.09 2.39 22.93
CA ASN A 81 -60.99 2.02 23.83
C ASN A 81 -59.63 2.38 23.23
N VAL A 82 -59.44 2.20 21.91
CA VAL A 82 -58.23 2.61 21.18
C VAL A 82 -58.14 4.14 21.12
N ILE A 83 -59.26 4.84 20.92
CA ILE A 83 -59.28 6.32 20.97
C ILE A 83 -58.80 6.79 22.35
N SER A 84 -59.37 6.26 23.44
CA SER A 84 -59.01 6.65 24.81
C SER A 84 -57.51 6.48 25.13
N LEU A 85 -56.85 5.48 24.52
CA LEU A 85 -55.41 5.21 24.69
C LEU A 85 -54.54 6.40 24.27
N PHE A 86 -54.89 7.12 23.19
CA PHE A 86 -54.13 8.27 22.69
C PHE A 86 -54.42 9.58 23.45
N HIS A 87 -55.35 9.58 24.40
CA HIS A 87 -55.59 10.71 25.31
C HIS A 87 -54.88 10.53 26.67
N LEU A 88 -54.17 9.42 26.89
CA LEU A 88 -53.35 9.21 28.09
C LEU A 88 -52.09 10.09 28.06
N SER A 89 -51.68 10.58 29.24
CA SER A 89 -50.49 11.44 29.37
C SER A 89 -49.16 10.67 29.30
N GLU A 90 -49.19 9.36 29.52
CA GLU A 90 -48.05 8.42 29.55
C GLU A 90 -48.59 6.99 29.47
N ILE A 91 -47.90 6.09 28.78
CA ILE A 91 -48.20 4.64 28.74
C ILE A 91 -47.39 3.91 29.81
N VAL A 92 -48.07 3.44 30.85
CA VAL A 92 -47.44 2.65 31.92
C VAL A 92 -47.18 1.21 31.43
N PRO A 93 -45.99 0.63 31.65
CA PRO A 93 -45.70 -0.76 31.32
C PRO A 93 -46.68 -1.75 31.97
N GLY A 94 -47.30 -2.61 31.17
CA GLY A 94 -48.35 -3.53 31.60
C GLY A 94 -49.79 -3.01 31.44
N THR A 95 -49.98 -1.86 30.79
CA THR A 95 -51.30 -1.44 30.27
C THR A 95 -51.89 -2.50 29.33
N VAL A 96 -53.19 -2.78 29.46
CA VAL A 96 -53.95 -3.72 28.63
C VAL A 96 -55.25 -3.05 28.19
N LEU A 97 -55.66 -3.22 26.92
CA LEU A 97 -57.02 -2.89 26.49
C LEU A 97 -58.01 -3.92 27.06
N ASP A 98 -58.48 -3.67 28.28
CA ASP A 98 -59.37 -4.58 29.01
C ASP A 98 -60.85 -4.16 28.90
N ASN A 99 -61.72 -5.14 28.61
CA ASN A 99 -63.14 -4.93 28.34
C ASN A 99 -63.99 -4.78 29.62
N THR A 100 -63.35 -4.75 30.79
CA THR A 100 -63.98 -4.84 32.12
C THR A 100 -64.67 -3.56 32.59
N THR A 101 -64.28 -2.39 32.06
CA THR A 101 -64.92 -1.09 32.33
C THR A 101 -66.40 -1.09 31.98
N LEU A 102 -66.78 -1.75 30.87
CA LEU A 102 -68.16 -1.90 30.43
C LEU A 102 -68.97 -2.84 31.34
N HIS A 103 -68.32 -3.83 31.96
CA HIS A 103 -68.96 -4.71 32.94
C HIS A 103 -69.18 -4.00 34.28
N SER A 104 -68.16 -3.32 34.83
CA SER A 104 -68.31 -2.63 36.12
C SER A 104 -69.31 -1.48 36.07
N THR A 105 -69.44 -0.80 34.93
CA THR A 105 -70.47 0.24 34.74
C THR A 105 -71.87 -0.35 34.60
N PHE A 106 -72.01 -1.57 34.08
CA PHE A 106 -73.29 -2.30 34.09
C PHE A 106 -73.66 -2.75 35.51
N ASP A 107 -72.70 -3.25 36.28
CA ASP A 107 -72.87 -3.63 37.69
C ASP A 107 -73.26 -2.42 38.56
N GLU A 108 -72.62 -1.25 38.35
CA GLU A 108 -72.99 0.01 39.02
C GLU A 108 -74.42 0.46 38.66
N LEU A 109 -74.86 0.27 37.40
CA LEU A 109 -76.23 0.57 36.97
C LEU A 109 -77.25 -0.40 37.57
N GLU A 110 -76.97 -1.71 37.58
CA GLU A 110 -77.86 -2.74 38.12
C GLU A 110 -78.00 -2.60 39.65
N ALA A 111 -76.91 -2.32 40.36
CA ALA A 111 -76.94 -1.99 41.79
C ALA A 111 -77.81 -0.75 42.07
N MET A 112 -77.77 0.25 41.20
CA MET A 112 -78.60 1.46 41.31
C MET A 112 -80.08 1.20 40.99
N MET A 113 -80.39 0.36 39.99
CA MET A 113 -81.75 -0.10 39.71
C MET A 113 -82.33 -0.95 40.87
N ALA A 114 -81.50 -1.77 41.51
CA ALA A 114 -81.87 -2.54 42.69
C ALA A 114 -82.07 -1.69 43.97
N SER A 115 -81.52 -0.46 44.00
CA SER A 115 -81.52 0.42 45.19
C SER A 115 -82.90 0.96 45.57
N SER A 116 -83.03 1.46 46.81
CA SER A 116 -84.24 2.13 47.32
C SER A 116 -84.56 3.49 46.66
N ARG A 117 -83.75 3.94 45.68
CA ARG A 117 -84.07 5.08 44.79
C ARG A 117 -84.82 4.66 43.50
N CYS A 118 -84.78 3.38 43.14
CA CYS A 118 -85.40 2.86 41.92
C CYS A 118 -86.40 1.71 42.15
N ASN A 119 -86.24 0.95 43.23
CA ASN A 119 -87.02 -0.25 43.50
C ASN A 119 -88.24 0.06 44.41
N PRO A 120 -89.49 0.07 43.87
CA PRO A 120 -90.69 0.38 44.65
C PRO A 120 -91.03 -0.69 45.70
N ALA A 121 -90.46 -1.90 45.62
CA ALA A 121 -90.61 -2.92 46.66
C ALA A 121 -89.75 -2.63 47.91
N LEU A 122 -88.72 -1.78 47.80
CA LEU A 122 -87.91 -1.30 48.92
C LEU A 122 -88.37 0.06 49.46
N ASN A 123 -89.00 0.89 48.63
CA ASN A 123 -89.57 2.17 49.06
C ASN A 123 -90.83 2.52 48.26
N ALA A 124 -91.99 2.38 48.91
CA ALA A 124 -93.31 2.52 48.27
C ALA A 124 -93.69 3.96 47.85
N THR A 125 -92.86 4.97 48.13
CA THR A 125 -93.09 6.36 47.71
C THR A 125 -92.25 6.80 46.49
N VAL A 126 -91.44 5.91 45.92
CA VAL A 126 -90.60 6.21 44.75
C VAL A 126 -91.45 6.33 43.49
N THR A 127 -91.28 7.43 42.74
CA THR A 127 -91.86 7.60 41.41
C THR A 127 -90.86 7.19 40.32
N THR A 128 -91.36 6.90 39.11
CA THR A 128 -90.50 6.61 37.96
C THR A 128 -89.57 7.78 37.60
N SER A 129 -90.00 9.02 37.84
CA SER A 129 -89.17 10.23 37.70
C SER A 129 -87.97 10.25 38.64
N ASP A 130 -88.13 9.81 39.89
CA ASP A 130 -87.04 9.80 40.88
C ASP A 130 -85.94 8.79 40.48
N CYS A 131 -86.34 7.62 39.98
CA CYS A 131 -85.43 6.62 39.45
C CYS A 131 -84.68 7.12 38.19
N VAL A 132 -85.38 7.77 37.25
CA VAL A 132 -84.76 8.34 36.05
C VAL A 132 -83.74 9.44 36.43
N ALA A 133 -84.04 10.28 37.42
CA ALA A 133 -83.10 11.27 37.93
C ALA A 133 -81.86 10.62 38.59
N ALA A 134 -82.06 9.57 39.39
CA ALA A 134 -80.97 8.84 40.04
C ALA A 134 -80.06 8.10 39.03
N ILE A 135 -80.63 7.53 37.96
CA ILE A 135 -79.86 6.92 36.87
C ILE A 135 -79.10 7.99 36.07
N ALA A 136 -79.68 9.16 35.84
CA ALA A 136 -79.00 10.27 35.18
C ALA A 136 -77.80 10.82 35.99
N GLU A 137 -77.92 10.89 37.32
CA GLU A 137 -76.83 11.25 38.23
C GLU A 137 -75.64 10.28 38.12
N VAL A 138 -75.92 8.96 38.05
CA VAL A 138 -74.91 7.91 37.88
C VAL A 138 -74.25 7.96 36.49
N ILE A 139 -75.03 8.15 35.43
CA ILE A 139 -74.50 8.29 34.05
C ILE A 139 -73.58 9.51 33.94
N LEU A 140 -73.89 10.62 34.62
CA LEU A 140 -73.00 11.78 34.69
C LEU A 140 -71.71 11.47 35.47
N HIS A 141 -71.79 10.75 36.59
CA HIS A 141 -70.60 10.36 37.34
C HIS A 141 -69.68 9.40 36.57
N ILE A 142 -70.25 8.45 35.81
CA ILE A 142 -69.50 7.56 34.91
C ILE A 142 -68.78 8.36 33.82
N LYS A 143 -69.45 9.35 33.21
CA LYS A 143 -68.83 10.21 32.18
C LYS A 143 -67.67 11.05 32.74
N ASP A 144 -67.84 11.61 33.94
CA ASP A 144 -66.82 12.40 34.64
C ASP A 144 -65.59 11.54 34.98
N ARG A 145 -65.81 10.34 35.54
CA ARG A 145 -64.80 9.33 35.91
C ARG A 145 -64.03 8.76 34.71
N ALA A 146 -64.66 8.75 33.52
CA ALA A 146 -64.05 8.30 32.27
C ALA A 146 -63.49 9.45 31.40
N HIS A 147 -63.58 10.70 31.87
CA HIS A 147 -63.24 11.91 31.10
C HIS A 147 -63.93 12.04 29.73
N LEU A 148 -65.10 11.40 29.56
CA LEU A 148 -65.85 11.32 28.29
C LEU A 148 -66.65 12.60 28.01
N HIS A 149 -65.93 13.71 27.79
CA HIS A 149 -66.48 14.88 27.14
C HIS A 149 -66.55 14.65 25.62
N TYR A 150 -67.78 14.50 25.12
CA TYR A 150 -68.16 14.21 23.72
C TYR A 150 -67.67 15.20 22.63
N ALA A 151 -66.75 16.12 22.94
CA ALA A 151 -66.19 17.08 22.01
C ALA A 151 -64.89 16.58 21.34
N ASP A 152 -64.08 15.78 22.02
CA ASP A 152 -62.68 15.51 21.66
C ASP A 152 -62.36 14.02 21.40
N ASN A 153 -63.36 13.22 20.97
CA ASN A 153 -63.18 11.81 20.57
C ASN A 153 -62.40 11.65 19.23
N THR A 154 -61.27 12.34 19.07
CA THR A 154 -60.43 12.24 17.87
C THR A 154 -58.96 12.08 18.20
N ILE A 155 -58.32 11.05 17.62
CA ILE A 155 -56.88 10.84 17.72
C ILE A 155 -56.18 11.90 16.87
N THR A 156 -55.19 12.59 17.43
CA THR A 156 -54.37 13.54 16.69
C THR A 156 -53.34 12.78 15.83
N LEU A 157 -53.45 12.89 14.51
CA LEU A 157 -52.41 12.45 13.58
C LEU A 157 -51.47 13.62 13.32
N TRP A 158 -50.16 13.42 13.52
CA TRP A 158 -49.15 14.34 13.03
C TRP A 158 -48.87 14.09 11.55
N THR A 159 -48.94 15.14 10.73
CA THR A 159 -48.77 15.11 9.27
C THR A 159 -47.93 16.29 8.78
N MET A 160 -47.54 16.23 7.51
CA MET A 160 -46.81 17.28 6.80
C MET A 160 -47.76 18.28 6.12
N PRO A 161 -47.28 19.49 5.74
CA PRO A 161 -48.12 20.50 5.10
C PRO A 161 -48.80 20.05 3.78
N ASP A 162 -50.10 20.33 3.68
CA ASP A 162 -50.91 20.04 2.49
C ASP A 162 -50.30 20.68 1.22
N GLY A 163 -50.22 19.89 0.13
CA GLY A 163 -49.57 20.28 -1.13
C GLY A 163 -48.11 19.82 -1.26
N TRP A 164 -47.55 19.16 -0.25
CA TRP A 164 -46.35 18.33 -0.45
C TRP A 164 -46.69 17.06 -1.27
N PRO A 165 -45.73 16.50 -2.02
CA PRO A 165 -45.94 15.24 -2.74
C PRO A 165 -46.14 14.07 -1.78
N HIS A 166 -46.91 13.07 -2.19
CA HIS A 166 -47.21 11.82 -1.47
C HIS A 166 -48.05 11.96 -0.17
N VAL A 167 -48.18 13.16 0.39
CA VAL A 167 -49.08 13.47 1.51
C VAL A 167 -50.54 13.37 1.04
N VAL A 168 -51.30 12.43 1.62
CA VAL A 168 -52.73 12.19 1.33
C VAL A 168 -53.56 11.96 2.59
N ASP A 169 -53.03 12.27 3.77
CA ASP A 169 -53.59 11.88 5.07
C ASP A 169 -55.03 12.35 5.29
N ARG A 170 -55.34 13.63 5.00
CA ARG A 170 -56.69 14.17 5.14
C ARG A 170 -57.70 13.44 4.26
N VAL A 171 -57.29 13.10 3.03
CA VAL A 171 -58.11 12.40 2.05
C VAL A 171 -58.38 10.96 2.51
N LEU A 172 -57.39 10.30 3.13
CA LEU A 172 -57.60 8.97 3.72
C LEU A 172 -58.49 9.01 4.96
N ILE A 173 -58.34 10.02 5.83
CA ILE A 173 -59.18 10.18 7.02
C ILE A 173 -60.63 10.43 6.64
N GLU A 174 -60.88 11.36 5.71
CA GLU A 174 -62.21 11.68 5.20
C GLU A 174 -62.84 10.47 4.50
N ASN A 175 -62.12 9.87 3.54
CA ASN A 175 -62.66 8.75 2.77
C ASN A 175 -62.82 7.47 3.59
N LEU A 176 -61.99 7.19 4.61
CA LEU A 176 -62.11 6.00 5.47
C LEU A 176 -62.99 6.22 6.70
N GLU A 177 -63.61 7.40 6.85
CA GLU A 177 -64.51 7.76 7.96
C GLU A 177 -63.82 7.60 9.34
N LEU A 178 -62.54 7.94 9.42
CA LEU A 178 -61.71 7.75 10.63
C LEU A 178 -61.88 8.89 11.64
N PRO A 179 -61.85 8.60 12.96
CA PRO A 179 -61.96 9.60 14.03
C PRO A 179 -60.61 10.30 14.28
N PHE A 180 -59.98 10.84 13.23
CA PHE A 180 -58.65 11.45 13.28
C PHE A 180 -58.70 12.96 13.01
N ASN A 181 -57.87 13.72 13.73
CA ASN A 181 -57.59 15.12 13.44
C ASN A 181 -56.15 15.27 12.93
N ALA A 182 -55.99 15.54 11.63
CA ALA A 182 -54.68 15.68 11.00
C ALA A 182 -54.09 17.09 11.24
N THR A 183 -53.00 17.15 11.99
CA THR A 183 -52.34 18.40 12.41
C THR A 183 -50.87 18.42 11.96
N VAL A 184 -50.33 19.60 11.68
CA VAL A 184 -48.88 19.79 11.53
C VAL A 184 -48.39 20.35 12.87
N PRO A 185 -47.61 19.60 13.68
CA PRO A 185 -47.28 20.04 15.04
C PRO A 185 -46.21 21.15 15.09
N MET A 186 -45.48 21.37 13.99
CA MET A 186 -44.49 22.42 13.79
C MET A 186 -45.01 23.55 12.87
N SER A 187 -44.32 24.69 12.88
CA SER A 187 -44.64 25.83 12.01
C SER A 187 -44.56 25.44 10.51
N PRO A 188 -45.59 25.71 9.68
CA PRO A 188 -45.53 25.48 8.24
C PRO A 188 -44.63 26.49 7.49
N HIS A 189 -43.93 27.37 8.21
CA HIS A 189 -43.02 28.36 7.66
C HIS A 189 -41.56 27.94 7.86
N GLY A 190 -41.11 27.01 7.02
CA GLY A 190 -39.71 26.59 6.90
C GLY A 190 -39.39 26.16 5.47
N ASP A 191 -38.13 25.86 5.19
CA ASP A 191 -37.84 24.91 4.13
C ASP A 191 -38.09 23.48 4.66
N LYS A 192 -38.13 22.50 3.75
CA LYS A 192 -38.71 21.21 4.07
C LYS A 192 -37.97 20.46 5.19
N ALA A 193 -36.64 20.33 5.15
CA ALA A 193 -35.96 19.52 6.17
C ALA A 193 -36.04 20.14 7.57
N THR A 194 -36.10 21.47 7.70
CA THR A 194 -36.38 22.12 8.98
C THR A 194 -37.71 21.65 9.60
N ILE A 195 -38.67 21.22 8.77
CA ILE A 195 -39.97 20.67 9.19
C ILE A 195 -39.89 19.13 9.43
N GLU A 196 -38.96 18.41 8.78
CA GLU A 196 -38.69 16.98 9.02
C GLU A 196 -37.89 16.75 10.31
N HIS A 197 -36.74 17.41 10.49
CA HIS A 197 -35.99 17.32 11.75
C HIS A 197 -36.88 17.77 12.94
N ALA A 198 -37.67 18.83 12.80
CA ALA A 198 -38.61 19.24 13.84
C ALA A 198 -39.73 18.21 14.12
N LEU A 199 -40.11 17.35 13.16
CA LEU A 199 -41.01 16.23 13.41
C LEU A 199 -40.27 15.07 14.09
N SER A 200 -39.03 14.78 13.67
CA SER A 200 -38.15 13.78 14.30
C SER A 200 -37.88 14.13 15.77
N ASP A 201 -37.52 15.38 16.07
CA ASP A 201 -37.35 15.90 17.44
C ASP A 201 -38.59 15.61 18.30
N ILE A 202 -39.78 15.91 17.77
CA ILE A 202 -41.06 15.70 18.47
C ILE A 202 -41.35 14.21 18.68
N ILE A 203 -41.00 13.35 17.70
CA ILE A 203 -41.11 11.89 17.79
C ILE A 203 -40.17 11.33 18.86
N GLU A 204 -38.90 11.73 18.88
CA GLU A 204 -37.92 11.31 19.90
C GLU A 204 -38.35 11.77 21.31
N ASP A 205 -38.74 13.05 21.48
CA ASP A 205 -39.22 13.61 22.75
C ASP A 205 -40.44 12.85 23.31
N HIS A 206 -41.42 12.50 22.46
CA HIS A 206 -42.62 11.80 22.91
C HIS A 206 -42.38 10.31 23.13
N TYR A 207 -41.48 9.69 22.37
CA TYR A 207 -41.07 8.31 22.59
C TYR A 207 -40.32 8.14 23.92
N ALA A 208 -39.36 9.04 24.21
CA ALA A 208 -38.61 9.07 25.46
C ALA A 208 -39.49 9.32 26.71
N LEU A 209 -40.65 9.95 26.54
CA LEU A 209 -41.64 10.21 27.59
C LEU A 209 -42.81 9.19 27.61
N LEU A 210 -42.73 8.09 26.84
CA LEU A 210 -43.79 7.08 26.69
C LEU A 210 -45.19 7.66 26.39
N LYS A 211 -45.24 8.80 25.69
CA LYS A 211 -46.49 9.50 25.34
C LYS A 211 -47.11 8.92 24.07
N PRO A 212 -48.39 8.50 24.09
CA PRO A 212 -49.00 7.88 22.93
C PRO A 212 -49.16 8.88 21.77
N PHE A 213 -48.65 8.53 20.58
CA PHE A 213 -48.80 9.34 19.37
C PHE A 213 -48.99 8.49 18.11
N LEU A 214 -49.55 9.12 17.07
CA LEU A 214 -49.73 8.58 15.73
C LEU A 214 -49.18 9.59 14.72
N THR A 215 -48.28 9.18 13.83
CA THR A 215 -47.61 10.10 12.89
C THR A 215 -47.55 9.54 11.47
N TYR A 216 -47.68 10.40 10.47
CA TYR A 216 -47.26 10.13 9.10
C TYR A 216 -45.73 10.20 9.02
N PHE A 217 -45.12 9.21 8.38
CA PHE A 217 -43.67 9.16 8.19
C PHE A 217 -43.28 8.28 6.99
N TRP A 218 -41.98 8.05 6.75
CA TRP A 218 -41.50 7.19 5.65
C TRP A 218 -40.23 6.42 5.97
N GLU A 219 -40.13 5.24 5.38
CA GLU A 219 -39.00 4.32 5.41
C GLU A 219 -38.34 4.30 4.01
N PRO A 220 -37.00 4.17 3.88
CA PRO A 220 -36.00 4.25 4.93
C PRO A 220 -35.70 5.67 5.42
N HIS A 221 -35.31 5.79 6.69
CA HIS A 221 -34.90 7.04 7.35
C HIS A 221 -34.04 6.77 8.61
N TYR A 222 -33.24 7.72 9.10
CA TYR A 222 -32.33 7.49 10.24
C TYR A 222 -33.04 7.04 11.54
N LEU A 223 -34.30 7.42 11.73
CA LEU A 223 -35.15 6.98 12.86
C LEU A 223 -35.46 5.47 12.89
N PHE A 224 -35.19 4.73 11.81
CA PHE A 224 -35.38 3.26 11.76
C PHE A 224 -34.06 2.49 11.87
N SER A 225 -32.90 3.15 11.72
CA SER A 225 -31.58 2.54 11.92
C SER A 225 -31.46 1.94 13.32
N HIS A 226 -30.65 0.88 13.43
CA HIS A 226 -30.25 0.28 14.70
C HIS A 226 -29.54 1.24 15.68
N GLN A 227 -29.13 2.43 15.23
CA GLN A 227 -28.63 3.50 16.11
C GLN A 227 -29.73 4.33 16.79
N SER A 228 -30.96 4.35 16.25
CA SER A 228 -32.03 5.19 16.81
C SER A 228 -32.55 4.65 18.15
N THR A 229 -32.99 5.56 19.02
CA THR A 229 -33.63 5.22 20.30
C THR A 229 -35.15 5.03 20.16
N VAL A 230 -35.71 5.33 18.99
CA VAL A 230 -37.14 5.21 18.69
C VAL A 230 -37.39 3.94 17.88
N HIS A 231 -38.44 3.20 18.23
CA HIS A 231 -38.91 2.05 17.45
C HIS A 231 -40.38 2.26 17.09
N LEU A 232 -40.68 2.31 15.78
CA LEU A 232 -42.00 2.60 15.23
C LEU A 232 -42.56 1.38 14.50
N HIS A 233 -43.80 1.00 14.82
CA HIS A 233 -44.57 0.01 14.07
C HIS A 233 -45.52 0.69 13.09
N ARG A 234 -45.62 0.15 11.87
CA ARG A 234 -46.45 0.68 10.79
C ARG A 234 -47.89 0.18 10.87
N VAL A 235 -48.85 1.10 10.82
CA VAL A 235 -50.29 0.79 10.80
C VAL A 235 -50.70 0.32 9.40
N GLN A 236 -51.28 -0.87 9.29
CA GLN A 236 -51.74 -1.44 8.03
C GLN A 236 -53.00 -0.72 7.53
N LEU A 237 -52.86 -0.08 6.37
CA LEU A 237 -53.93 0.54 5.58
C LEU A 237 -54.44 -0.40 4.47
N PRO A 238 -55.56 -0.10 3.79
CA PRO A 238 -56.04 -0.93 2.68
C PRO A 238 -55.01 -0.96 1.54
N LYS A 239 -54.56 -2.14 1.13
CA LYS A 239 -53.41 -2.29 0.21
C LYS A 239 -53.55 -1.49 -1.09
N PHE A 240 -52.47 -0.84 -1.52
CA PHE A 240 -52.43 -0.08 -2.77
C PHE A 240 -52.73 -0.98 -4.00
N ASP A 241 -53.75 -0.60 -4.77
CA ASP A 241 -54.15 -1.20 -6.03
C ASP A 241 -54.08 -0.14 -7.15
N SER A 242 -53.43 -0.47 -8.27
CA SER A 242 -53.25 0.44 -9.40
C SER A 242 -54.56 0.84 -10.06
N ASP A 243 -55.56 -0.03 -10.00
CA ASP A 243 -56.78 0.09 -10.81
C ASP A 243 -57.87 0.87 -10.05
N ASN A 244 -57.88 0.74 -8.72
CA ASN A 244 -58.82 1.43 -7.83
C ASN A 244 -58.26 2.72 -7.20
N CYS A 245 -56.95 2.86 -7.02
CA CYS A 245 -56.35 3.97 -6.26
C CYS A 245 -55.44 4.87 -7.11
N SER A 246 -56.03 5.52 -8.12
CA SER A 246 -55.36 6.54 -8.93
C SER A 246 -55.43 7.94 -8.31
N ILE A 247 -54.31 8.67 -8.35
CA ILE A 247 -54.15 10.04 -7.82
C ILE A 247 -55.08 11.05 -8.54
N THR A 248 -55.54 10.76 -9.77
CA THR A 248 -56.55 11.58 -10.47
C THR A 248 -57.96 11.47 -9.89
N ALA A 249 -58.21 10.58 -8.93
CA ALA A 249 -59.51 10.33 -8.30
C ALA A 249 -59.47 10.57 -6.78
N SER A 250 -58.92 11.71 -6.34
CA SER A 250 -58.77 12.07 -4.91
C SER A 250 -60.06 11.92 -4.09
N ALA A 251 -61.22 12.23 -4.68
CA ALA A 251 -62.54 12.13 -4.04
C ALA A 251 -63.05 10.70 -3.73
N ASN A 252 -62.24 9.65 -3.96
CA ASN A 252 -62.54 8.28 -3.51
C ASN A 252 -61.27 7.46 -3.23
N TYR A 253 -60.15 8.11 -2.91
CA TYR A 253 -58.88 7.44 -2.62
C TYR A 253 -58.92 6.82 -1.21
N ARG A 254 -58.93 5.48 -1.15
CA ARG A 254 -59.05 4.67 0.10
C ARG A 254 -57.85 3.75 0.38
N CYS A 255 -56.77 3.81 -0.39
CA CYS A 255 -55.62 2.91 -0.23
C CYS A 255 -54.44 3.52 0.54
N GLU A 256 -53.61 2.64 1.11
CA GLU A 256 -52.23 2.92 1.49
C GLU A 256 -51.43 3.61 0.36
N TYR A 257 -50.42 4.38 0.78
CA TYR A 257 -49.47 5.06 -0.09
C TYR A 257 -48.82 4.12 -1.10
N LYS A 258 -48.53 4.66 -2.28
CA LYS A 258 -47.80 3.95 -3.33
C LYS A 258 -46.33 3.81 -2.95
N ARG A 259 -45.82 2.58 -2.89
CA ARG A 259 -44.37 2.28 -2.75
C ARG A 259 -43.59 2.80 -3.96
N HIS A 260 -42.46 3.49 -3.73
CA HIS A 260 -41.67 4.15 -4.78
C HIS A 260 -40.26 3.53 -4.89
N SER A 261 -39.98 2.79 -5.97
CA SER A 261 -38.64 2.20 -6.16
C SER A 261 -37.56 3.28 -6.37
N MET A 262 -36.56 3.28 -5.49
CA MET A 262 -35.44 4.22 -5.57
C MET A 262 -34.56 3.88 -6.78
N ARG A 263 -34.01 4.92 -7.41
CA ARG A 263 -33.27 4.78 -8.68
C ARG A 263 -31.86 5.31 -8.57
N LYS A 264 -30.93 4.56 -9.15
CA LYS A 264 -29.56 5.00 -9.35
C LYS A 264 -29.52 6.03 -10.47
N MET A 265 -28.79 7.10 -10.24
CA MET A 265 -28.57 8.18 -11.21
C MET A 265 -27.07 8.35 -11.45
N THR A 266 -26.72 8.60 -12.70
CA THR A 266 -25.33 8.75 -13.15
C THR A 266 -25.28 9.79 -14.26
N SER A 267 -24.08 10.24 -14.65
CA SER A 267 -23.90 11.11 -15.81
C SER A 267 -23.33 10.34 -17.00
N LEU A 268 -23.73 10.71 -18.21
CA LEU A 268 -23.12 10.21 -19.45
C LEU A 268 -21.63 10.60 -19.51
N ALA A 269 -21.26 11.75 -18.94
CA ALA A 269 -19.88 12.18 -18.79
C ALA A 269 -19.04 11.28 -17.86
N LEU A 270 -19.65 10.46 -16.99
CA LEU A 270 -18.95 9.40 -16.26
C LEU A 270 -18.63 8.23 -17.19
N GLN A 271 -19.55 7.82 -18.05
CA GLN A 271 -19.30 6.77 -19.05
C GLN A 271 -18.17 7.15 -20.01
N GLU A 272 -18.18 8.38 -20.51
CA GLU A 272 -17.15 8.91 -21.43
C GLU A 272 -15.76 9.03 -20.78
N LYS A 273 -15.68 9.24 -19.46
CA LYS A 273 -14.42 9.35 -18.72
C LYS A 273 -13.91 8.02 -18.16
N ASN A 274 -14.81 7.15 -17.70
CA ASN A 274 -14.49 5.90 -17.04
C ASN A 274 -15.68 4.93 -17.10
N GLU A 275 -15.73 4.14 -18.18
CA GLU A 275 -16.73 3.08 -18.40
C GLU A 275 -16.80 2.08 -17.22
N VAL A 276 -15.68 1.83 -16.55
CA VAL A 276 -15.56 0.85 -15.46
C VAL A 276 -16.21 1.36 -14.18
N ALA A 277 -16.00 2.63 -13.84
CA ALA A 277 -16.73 3.31 -12.77
C ALA A 277 -18.22 3.41 -13.10
N PHE A 278 -18.57 3.66 -14.37
CA PHE A 278 -19.96 3.69 -14.85
C PHE A 278 -20.67 2.33 -14.74
N ASP A 279 -19.96 1.22 -14.98
CA ASP A 279 -20.47 -0.14 -14.78
C ASP A 279 -20.60 -0.49 -13.29
N PHE A 280 -19.67 -0.06 -12.43
CA PHE A 280 -19.80 -0.21 -10.97
C PHE A 280 -21.10 0.42 -10.45
N VAL A 281 -21.53 1.58 -10.96
CA VAL A 281 -22.85 2.17 -10.61
C VAL A 281 -24.00 1.24 -10.98
N LYS A 282 -23.92 0.52 -12.11
CA LYS A 282 -24.99 -0.41 -12.53
C LYS A 282 -25.03 -1.64 -11.63
N MET A 283 -23.89 -2.08 -11.10
CA MET A 283 -23.77 -3.27 -10.24
C MET A 283 -24.05 -3.01 -8.77
N ILE A 284 -23.78 -1.80 -8.23
CA ILE A 284 -23.97 -1.52 -6.80
C ILE A 284 -25.44 -1.65 -6.37
N HIS A 285 -25.66 -2.28 -5.23
CA HIS A 285 -26.97 -2.58 -4.65
C HIS A 285 -26.84 -2.36 -3.14
N TYR A 286 -27.89 -1.84 -2.52
CA TYR A 286 -27.99 -1.60 -1.08
C TYR A 286 -29.29 -2.25 -0.58
N GLU A 287 -29.24 -2.84 0.60
CA GLU A 287 -30.43 -3.17 1.38
C GLU A 287 -31.01 -1.91 2.03
N GLU A 288 -32.16 -2.03 2.70
CA GLU A 288 -32.85 -0.87 3.29
C GLU A 288 -32.04 -0.32 4.48
N VAL A 289 -31.63 -1.21 5.38
CA VAL A 289 -30.77 -0.95 6.56
C VAL A 289 -29.43 -0.29 6.18
N ASP A 290 -28.84 -0.63 5.03
CA ASP A 290 -27.60 0.00 4.55
C ASP A 290 -27.75 1.51 4.40
N LEU A 291 -28.90 1.97 3.89
CA LEU A 291 -29.17 3.38 3.71
C LEU A 291 -29.52 4.06 5.03
N GLU A 292 -30.20 3.37 5.93
CA GLU A 292 -30.57 3.89 7.25
C GLU A 292 -29.35 4.10 8.14
N ASP A 293 -28.42 3.15 8.18
CA ASP A 293 -27.15 3.30 8.89
C ASP A 293 -26.28 4.40 8.26
N MET A 294 -26.26 4.54 6.92
CA MET A 294 -25.58 5.67 6.28
C MET A 294 -26.21 7.03 6.62
N LEU A 295 -27.54 7.11 6.80
CA LEU A 295 -28.23 8.33 7.25
C LEU A 295 -27.99 8.58 8.75
N ALA A 296 -27.95 7.53 9.57
CA ALA A 296 -27.66 7.61 11.00
C ALA A 296 -26.23 8.08 11.28
N PHE A 297 -25.23 7.64 10.50
CA PHE A 297 -23.88 8.20 10.56
C PHE A 297 -23.83 9.70 10.22
N MET A 298 -24.73 10.19 9.37
CA MET A 298 -24.81 11.62 9.06
C MET A 298 -25.45 12.42 10.19
N GLU A 299 -26.52 11.91 10.80
CA GLU A 299 -27.27 12.63 11.84
C GLU A 299 -26.63 12.49 13.23
N TYR A 300 -26.48 11.25 13.74
CA TYR A 300 -26.03 10.98 15.10
C TYR A 300 -24.50 11.08 15.27
N ASP A 301 -23.72 10.60 14.28
CA ASP A 301 -22.25 10.73 14.28
C ASP A 301 -21.74 12.03 13.61
N ASN A 302 -22.63 12.86 13.04
CA ASN A 302 -22.31 14.14 12.36
C ASN A 302 -21.25 13.99 11.24
N MET A 303 -21.27 12.87 10.51
CA MET A 303 -20.37 12.61 9.38
C MET A 303 -20.83 13.35 8.12
N THR A 304 -19.89 13.75 7.25
CA THR A 304 -20.26 14.16 5.89
C THR A 304 -20.73 12.96 5.07
N VAL A 305 -21.50 13.21 3.99
CA VAL A 305 -21.95 12.16 3.05
C VAL A 305 -20.78 11.28 2.57
N ASP A 306 -19.65 11.89 2.22
CA ASP A 306 -18.43 11.17 1.80
C ASP A 306 -17.85 10.29 2.93
N GLN A 307 -17.94 10.73 4.18
CA GLN A 307 -17.44 10.00 5.35
C GLN A 307 -18.37 8.84 5.73
N ALA A 308 -19.68 9.07 5.79
CA ALA A 308 -20.68 8.03 6.05
C ALA A 308 -20.60 6.91 4.99
N ALA A 309 -20.59 7.28 3.70
CA ALA A 309 -20.46 6.32 2.60
C ALA A 309 -19.11 5.58 2.63
N CYS A 310 -18.00 6.25 2.98
CA CYS A 310 -16.70 5.61 3.11
C CYS A 310 -16.65 4.62 4.29
N SER A 311 -17.24 4.98 5.45
CA SER A 311 -17.36 4.11 6.62
C SER A 311 -18.18 2.85 6.30
N TRP A 312 -19.34 3.00 5.65
CA TRP A 312 -20.17 1.89 5.19
C TRP A 312 -19.44 1.00 4.17
N LEU A 313 -18.78 1.60 3.15
CA LEU A 313 -17.99 0.86 2.14
C LEU A 313 -16.84 0.05 2.75
N LEU A 314 -16.21 0.56 3.81
CA LEU A 314 -15.13 -0.14 4.52
C LEU A 314 -15.66 -1.28 5.41
N GLY A 315 -16.87 -1.14 5.97
CA GLY A 315 -17.56 -2.21 6.69
C GLY A 315 -17.95 -3.37 5.76
N HIS A 316 -18.51 -3.06 4.59
CA HIS A 316 -19.07 -4.03 3.65
C HIS A 316 -18.09 -4.47 2.54
N TYR A 317 -16.80 -4.11 2.64
CA TYR A 317 -15.78 -4.37 1.62
C TYR A 317 -15.73 -5.83 1.16
N SER A 318 -15.81 -6.80 2.07
CA SER A 318 -15.71 -8.24 1.74
C SER A 318 -16.92 -8.80 0.99
N ALA A 319 -18.09 -8.16 1.08
CA ALA A 319 -19.27 -8.48 0.26
C ALA A 319 -19.19 -7.81 -1.12
N LEU A 320 -18.56 -6.64 -1.20
CA LEU A 320 -18.36 -5.88 -2.44
C LEU A 320 -17.18 -6.39 -3.28
N GLU A 321 -16.13 -6.94 -2.66
CA GLU A 321 -14.89 -7.40 -3.32
C GLU A 321 -15.11 -8.37 -4.50
N PRO A 322 -15.99 -9.38 -4.44
CA PRO A 322 -16.29 -10.25 -5.58
C PRO A 322 -17.04 -9.58 -6.73
N HIS A 323 -17.60 -8.38 -6.51
CA HIS A 323 -18.46 -7.65 -7.44
C HIS A 323 -17.86 -6.32 -7.91
N MET A 324 -16.77 -5.86 -7.30
CA MET A 324 -15.99 -4.73 -7.81
C MET A 324 -15.37 -5.10 -9.16
N PRO A 325 -15.35 -4.18 -10.14
CA PRO A 325 -14.64 -4.42 -11.38
C PRO A 325 -13.14 -4.55 -11.13
N ASP A 326 -12.49 -5.45 -11.87
CA ASP A 326 -11.04 -5.70 -11.78
C ASP A 326 -10.25 -4.37 -11.80
N PRO A 327 -9.44 -4.08 -10.76
CA PRO A 327 -8.67 -2.84 -10.66
C PRO A 327 -7.68 -2.65 -11.82
N SER A 328 -7.33 -3.69 -12.58
CA SER A 328 -6.57 -3.56 -13.83
C SER A 328 -7.26 -2.65 -14.86
N ARG A 329 -8.60 -2.58 -14.84
CA ARG A 329 -9.42 -1.84 -15.80
C ARG A 329 -9.66 -0.38 -15.39
N LEU A 330 -9.42 -0.02 -14.12
CA LEU A 330 -9.54 1.35 -13.61
C LEU A 330 -8.32 2.24 -13.96
N VAL A 331 -7.30 1.67 -14.60
CA VAL A 331 -5.97 2.25 -14.74
C VAL A 331 -5.50 2.07 -16.18
N THR A 332 -4.97 3.13 -16.82
CA THR A 332 -4.53 3.03 -18.23
C THR A 332 -3.24 2.20 -18.35
N PRO A 333 -3.20 1.16 -19.19
CA PRO A 333 -1.99 0.37 -19.40
C PRO A 333 -0.89 1.24 -20.03
N SER A 334 0.31 1.15 -19.46
CA SER A 334 1.48 1.95 -19.82
C SER A 334 2.65 1.04 -20.12
N GLU A 335 2.93 0.84 -21.41
CA GLU A 335 4.12 0.13 -21.86
C GLU A 335 5.38 0.99 -21.63
N VAL A 336 6.55 0.34 -21.60
CA VAL A 336 7.87 1.02 -21.59
C VAL A 336 8.23 1.39 -23.03
N ASP A 337 8.79 2.58 -23.25
CA ASP A 337 9.15 3.04 -24.60
C ASP A 337 9.98 1.99 -25.36
N SER A 338 9.51 1.62 -26.56
CA SER A 338 10.16 0.58 -27.36
C SER A 338 11.58 0.98 -27.79
N GLY A 339 11.84 2.28 -27.98
CA GLY A 339 13.18 2.80 -28.24
C GLY A 339 14.12 2.57 -27.07
N LEU A 340 13.67 2.86 -25.84
CA LEU A 340 14.38 2.61 -24.59
C LEU A 340 14.65 1.12 -24.38
N ARG A 341 13.63 0.25 -24.53
CA ARG A 341 13.78 -1.22 -24.45
C ARG A 341 14.88 -1.71 -25.41
N VAL A 342 14.78 -1.33 -26.69
CA VAL A 342 15.72 -1.75 -27.74
C VAL A 342 17.13 -1.20 -27.50
N ALA A 343 17.29 0.05 -27.09
CA ALA A 343 18.60 0.64 -26.80
C ALA A 343 19.33 -0.10 -25.66
N PHE A 344 18.62 -0.47 -24.59
CA PHE A 344 19.18 -1.21 -23.46
C PHE A 344 19.56 -2.65 -23.82
N VAL A 345 18.75 -3.35 -24.63
CA VAL A 345 19.07 -4.70 -25.12
C VAL A 345 20.25 -4.68 -26.11
N ILE A 346 20.35 -3.69 -27.00
CA ILE A 346 21.51 -3.51 -27.89
C ILE A 346 22.78 -3.28 -27.06
N LEU A 347 22.73 -2.45 -26.01
CA LEU A 347 23.85 -2.22 -25.11
C LEU A 347 24.29 -3.51 -24.40
N ALA A 348 23.34 -4.30 -23.89
CA ALA A 348 23.62 -5.62 -23.30
C ALA A 348 24.28 -6.59 -24.29
N ALA A 349 23.78 -6.66 -25.53
CA ALA A 349 24.35 -7.50 -26.58
C ALA A 349 25.78 -7.08 -26.98
N LEU A 350 26.04 -5.77 -27.08
CA LEU A 350 27.39 -5.23 -27.32
C LEU A 350 28.35 -5.53 -26.16
N LEU A 351 27.86 -5.50 -24.91
CA LEU A 351 28.65 -5.90 -23.73
C LEU A 351 28.97 -7.40 -23.72
N ILE A 352 28.02 -8.28 -24.09
CA ILE A 352 28.29 -9.72 -24.29
C ILE A 352 29.39 -9.91 -25.34
N ALA A 353 29.28 -9.25 -26.50
CA ALA A 353 30.30 -9.32 -27.55
C ALA A 353 31.67 -8.84 -27.05
N PHE A 354 31.72 -7.75 -26.29
CA PHE A 354 32.94 -7.23 -25.66
C PHE A 354 33.56 -8.21 -24.66
N PHE A 355 32.75 -8.85 -23.79
CA PHE A 355 33.24 -9.87 -22.85
C PHE A 355 33.75 -11.12 -23.57
N CYS A 356 33.11 -11.53 -24.67
CA CYS A 356 33.59 -12.61 -25.53
C CYS A 356 34.94 -12.27 -26.20
N LEU A 357 35.14 -11.03 -26.66
CA LEU A 357 36.42 -10.54 -27.19
C LEU A 357 37.51 -10.52 -26.10
N LEU A 358 37.20 -10.05 -24.88
CA LEU A 358 38.11 -10.13 -23.75
C LEU A 358 38.44 -11.58 -23.36
N ALA A 359 37.50 -12.52 -23.50
CA ALA A 359 37.71 -13.94 -23.22
C ALA A 359 38.63 -14.58 -24.27
N ALA A 360 38.40 -14.32 -25.56
CA ALA A 360 39.27 -14.75 -26.64
C ALA A 360 40.69 -14.19 -26.49
N GLY A 361 40.84 -12.90 -26.16
CA GLY A 361 42.12 -12.27 -25.86
C GLY A 361 42.81 -12.87 -24.63
N THR A 362 42.06 -13.15 -23.56
CA THR A 362 42.57 -13.78 -22.34
C THR A 362 43.07 -15.20 -22.61
N PHE A 363 42.35 -15.96 -23.44
CA PHE A 363 42.76 -17.29 -23.89
C PHE A 363 43.99 -17.27 -24.81
N HIS A 364 44.07 -16.31 -25.74
CA HIS A 364 45.22 -16.14 -26.63
C HIS A 364 46.48 -15.77 -25.84
N TYR A 365 46.41 -14.72 -25.00
CA TYR A 365 47.54 -14.24 -24.21
C TYR A 365 47.81 -15.03 -22.92
N ARG A 366 47.13 -16.17 -22.66
CA ARG A 366 47.23 -16.95 -21.41
C ARG A 366 48.64 -17.42 -21.03
N ARG A 367 49.59 -17.42 -21.97
CA ARG A 367 51.02 -17.76 -21.77
C ARG A 367 51.91 -16.54 -21.43
N VAL A 368 51.43 -15.31 -21.61
CA VAL A 368 52.16 -14.07 -21.28
C VAL A 368 52.19 -13.88 -19.77
N ARG A 369 53.34 -13.48 -19.18
CA ARG A 369 53.54 -13.45 -17.71
C ARG A 369 52.51 -12.61 -16.96
N VAL A 370 52.06 -11.48 -17.52
CA VAL A 370 50.98 -10.65 -16.95
C VAL A 370 49.68 -11.45 -16.79
N VAL A 371 49.22 -12.11 -17.85
CA VAL A 371 47.93 -12.84 -17.85
C VAL A 371 48.06 -14.16 -17.07
N LEU A 372 49.20 -14.84 -17.19
CA LEU A 372 49.51 -16.08 -16.49
C LEU A 372 49.55 -15.90 -14.97
N SER A 373 50.23 -14.85 -14.47
CA SER A 373 50.27 -14.53 -13.03
C SER A 373 48.90 -14.11 -12.49
N ALA A 374 48.11 -13.38 -13.28
CA ALA A 374 46.73 -13.04 -12.98
C ALA A 374 45.76 -14.26 -12.95
N SER A 375 46.25 -15.48 -13.24
CA SER A 375 45.55 -16.77 -13.18
C SER A 375 44.37 -16.88 -14.17
N PRO A 376 44.64 -17.24 -15.45
CA PRO A 376 43.70 -17.12 -16.57
C PRO A 376 42.35 -17.81 -16.36
N VAL A 377 42.30 -18.93 -15.64
CA VAL A 377 41.04 -19.68 -15.37
C VAL A 377 40.03 -18.80 -14.63
N PHE A 378 40.45 -18.06 -13.59
CA PHE A 378 39.55 -17.18 -12.84
C PHE A 378 39.12 -15.95 -13.66
N LEU A 379 39.97 -15.48 -14.59
CA LEU A 379 39.61 -14.42 -15.52
C LEU A 379 38.53 -14.89 -16.51
N MET A 380 38.63 -16.12 -17.03
CA MET A 380 37.59 -16.71 -17.89
C MET A 380 36.26 -16.90 -17.13
N LEU A 381 36.31 -17.35 -15.87
CA LEU A 381 35.11 -17.47 -15.02
C LEU A 381 34.44 -16.12 -14.73
N MET A 382 35.22 -15.05 -14.51
CA MET A 382 34.69 -13.69 -14.38
C MET A 382 33.98 -13.22 -15.65
N LEU A 383 34.57 -13.48 -16.83
CA LEU A 383 33.96 -13.07 -18.10
C LEU A 383 32.72 -13.89 -18.46
N LEU A 384 32.69 -15.17 -18.09
CA LEU A 384 31.50 -16.02 -18.19
C LEU A 384 30.36 -15.47 -17.30
N GLY A 385 30.65 -15.14 -16.04
CA GLY A 385 29.68 -14.53 -15.14
C GLY A 385 29.18 -13.17 -15.61
N ALA A 386 30.07 -12.34 -16.17
CA ALA A 386 29.70 -11.04 -16.73
C ALA A 386 28.77 -11.19 -17.94
N ALA A 387 29.09 -12.08 -18.89
CA ALA A 387 28.21 -12.38 -20.02
C ALA A 387 26.87 -12.99 -19.57
N TRP A 388 26.88 -13.88 -18.57
CA TRP A 388 25.66 -14.44 -17.99
C TRP A 388 24.77 -13.38 -17.34
N SER A 389 25.35 -12.42 -16.60
CA SER A 389 24.58 -11.34 -15.97
C SER A 389 23.82 -10.47 -16.97
N MET A 390 24.32 -10.28 -18.20
CA MET A 390 23.64 -9.49 -19.24
C MET A 390 22.28 -10.09 -19.67
N PHE A 391 22.03 -11.39 -19.42
CA PHE A 391 20.72 -11.98 -19.65
C PHE A 391 19.62 -11.41 -18.76
N TRP A 392 19.95 -10.77 -17.62
CA TRP A 392 18.99 -9.98 -16.83
C TRP A 392 18.27 -8.93 -17.67
N VAL A 393 19.03 -8.15 -18.44
CA VAL A 393 18.52 -7.05 -19.28
C VAL A 393 17.75 -7.59 -20.49
N ILE A 394 18.22 -8.70 -21.07
CA ILE A 394 17.57 -9.34 -22.22
C ILE A 394 16.22 -9.95 -21.81
N LEU A 395 16.13 -10.55 -20.62
CA LEU A 395 14.89 -11.11 -20.06
C LEU A 395 13.94 -10.02 -19.51
N LEU A 396 14.41 -8.78 -19.35
CA LEU A 396 13.57 -7.62 -19.00
C LEU A 396 12.90 -6.98 -20.22
N TYR A 397 13.19 -7.46 -21.44
CA TYR A 397 12.65 -6.88 -22.68
C TYR A 397 11.12 -7.05 -22.83
N ASP A 398 10.51 -8.07 -22.22
CA ASP A 398 9.10 -8.42 -22.41
C ASP A 398 8.14 -7.34 -21.87
N ASP A 399 7.04 -7.10 -22.60
CA ASP A 399 5.93 -6.22 -22.19
C ASP A 399 4.95 -6.95 -21.26
N ALA A 400 4.81 -8.27 -21.41
CA ALA A 400 3.92 -9.12 -20.61
C ALA A 400 4.71 -10.26 -19.94
N PRO A 401 5.63 -9.96 -18.99
CA PRO A 401 6.55 -10.94 -18.41
C PRO A 401 5.81 -12.09 -17.73
N THR A 402 5.97 -13.30 -18.27
CA THR A 402 5.41 -14.53 -17.65
C THR A 402 6.18 -14.91 -16.37
N ASP A 403 5.55 -15.69 -15.48
CA ASP A 403 6.17 -16.23 -14.26
C ASP A 403 7.53 -16.91 -14.54
N THR A 404 7.66 -17.58 -15.68
CA THR A 404 8.91 -18.24 -16.08
C THR A 404 10.04 -17.24 -16.37
N ILE A 405 9.72 -16.08 -16.95
CA ILE A 405 10.66 -14.96 -17.18
C ILE A 405 10.98 -14.29 -15.85
N CYS A 406 9.99 -14.14 -14.96
CA CYS A 406 10.14 -13.62 -13.61
C CYS A 406 11.11 -14.43 -12.75
N ILE A 407 11.09 -15.77 -12.86
CA ILE A 407 12.07 -16.66 -12.26
C ILE A 407 13.43 -16.53 -12.99
N ALA A 408 13.45 -16.65 -14.31
CA ALA A 408 14.68 -16.71 -15.11
C ALA A 408 15.55 -15.45 -14.98
N ARG A 409 14.95 -14.26 -14.91
CA ARG A 409 15.70 -13.00 -14.74
C ARG A 409 16.47 -12.99 -13.41
N ILE A 410 15.83 -13.34 -12.29
CA ILE A 410 16.45 -13.37 -10.95
C ILE A 410 17.59 -14.40 -10.92
N TRP A 411 17.39 -15.57 -11.53
CA TRP A 411 18.45 -16.57 -11.75
C TRP A 411 19.63 -16.03 -12.57
N ALA A 412 19.39 -15.27 -13.65
CA ALA A 412 20.46 -14.67 -14.47
C ALA A 412 21.30 -13.67 -13.66
N ARG A 413 20.65 -12.80 -12.87
CA ARG A 413 21.27 -11.77 -12.03
C ARG A 413 22.18 -12.37 -10.95
N HIS A 414 21.62 -13.19 -10.06
CA HIS A 414 22.32 -13.69 -8.88
C HIS A 414 23.40 -14.74 -9.20
N LEU A 415 23.17 -15.61 -10.20
CA LEU A 415 24.20 -16.53 -10.65
C LEU A 415 25.34 -15.78 -11.37
N GLY A 416 25.02 -14.73 -12.14
CA GLY A 416 26.02 -13.85 -12.76
C GLY A 416 26.93 -13.18 -11.72
N PHE A 417 26.35 -12.59 -10.67
CA PHE A 417 27.08 -12.05 -9.52
C PHE A 417 27.98 -13.11 -8.87
N SER A 418 27.45 -14.30 -8.56
CA SER A 418 28.18 -15.40 -7.93
C SER A 418 29.39 -15.85 -8.77
N LEU A 419 29.23 -15.97 -10.09
CA LEU A 419 30.31 -16.35 -11.00
C LEU A 419 31.42 -15.28 -11.06
N VAL A 420 31.07 -13.99 -11.15
CA VAL A 420 32.04 -12.88 -11.18
C VAL A 420 32.77 -12.76 -9.84
N PHE A 421 32.02 -12.56 -8.76
CA PHE A 421 32.59 -12.17 -7.47
C PHE A 421 33.05 -13.37 -6.63
N GLY A 422 32.50 -14.57 -6.83
CA GLY A 422 33.05 -15.81 -6.25
C GLY A 422 34.43 -16.14 -6.84
N ALA A 423 34.63 -15.95 -8.15
CA ALA A 423 35.94 -16.08 -8.79
C ALA A 423 36.93 -15.01 -8.28
N LEU A 424 36.44 -13.79 -8.03
CA LEU A 424 37.23 -12.71 -7.43
C LEU A 424 37.62 -13.03 -5.99
N ALA A 425 36.68 -13.51 -5.17
CA ALA A 425 36.89 -13.85 -3.77
C ALA A 425 37.90 -14.99 -3.60
N LEU A 426 37.82 -16.06 -4.39
CA LEU A 426 38.79 -17.15 -4.34
C LEU A 426 40.19 -16.71 -4.80
N LYS A 427 40.27 -15.76 -5.75
CA LYS A 427 41.54 -15.14 -6.14
C LYS A 427 42.13 -14.30 -5.00
N THR A 428 41.34 -13.47 -4.33
CA THR A 428 41.79 -12.70 -3.14
C THR A 428 42.17 -13.64 -1.99
N TYR A 429 41.41 -14.70 -1.76
CA TYR A 429 41.67 -15.73 -0.74
C TYR A 429 43.00 -16.44 -0.97
N ARG A 430 43.32 -16.79 -2.22
CA ARG A 430 44.63 -17.37 -2.58
C ARG A 430 45.78 -16.45 -2.16
N ILE A 431 45.64 -15.15 -2.41
CA ILE A 431 46.63 -14.14 -2.03
C ILE A 431 46.72 -14.07 -0.49
N ALA A 432 45.60 -13.97 0.22
CA ALA A 432 45.55 -13.93 1.69
C ALA A 432 46.18 -15.17 2.35
N ALA A 433 45.89 -16.37 1.83
CA ALA A 433 46.46 -17.62 2.32
C ALA A 433 47.99 -17.66 2.17
N ILE A 434 48.52 -17.22 1.03
CA ILE A 434 49.97 -17.16 0.78
C ILE A 434 50.69 -16.24 1.78
N PHE A 435 50.08 -15.11 2.18
CA PHE A 435 50.67 -14.23 3.19
C PHE A 435 50.54 -14.76 4.62
N ASN A 436 49.42 -15.40 4.97
CA ASN A 436 49.23 -15.97 6.32
C ASN A 436 50.07 -17.23 6.58
N VAL A 437 50.40 -18.04 5.57
CA VAL A 437 51.20 -19.28 5.72
C VAL A 437 52.62 -19.02 6.25
N LYS A 438 53.12 -17.77 6.22
CA LYS A 438 54.36 -17.40 6.92
C LYS A 438 54.32 -17.64 8.45
N ALA A 439 53.15 -17.82 9.05
CA ALA A 439 52.98 -18.10 10.48
C ALA A 439 52.99 -19.59 10.86
N THR A 440 52.81 -20.54 9.92
CA THR A 440 52.67 -21.97 10.25
C THR A 440 53.45 -22.90 9.30
N LYS A 441 54.25 -23.81 9.87
CA LYS A 441 55.20 -24.68 9.12
C LYS A 441 54.57 -25.73 8.17
N LYS A 442 53.24 -25.78 8.02
CA LYS A 442 52.55 -26.67 7.06
C LYS A 442 52.08 -25.90 5.82
N SER A 443 53.01 -25.70 4.88
CA SER A 443 52.69 -25.14 3.55
C SER A 443 51.95 -26.17 2.69
N HIS A 444 50.64 -26.30 2.89
CA HIS A 444 49.79 -27.04 1.95
C HIS A 444 49.59 -26.19 0.70
N GLN A 445 50.22 -26.58 -0.41
CA GLN A 445 50.04 -25.87 -1.67
C GLN A 445 48.57 -25.85 -2.08
N LEU A 446 48.06 -24.65 -2.42
CA LEU A 446 46.70 -24.44 -2.91
C LEU A 446 46.66 -24.60 -4.43
N THR A 447 46.50 -25.85 -4.88
CA THR A 447 46.33 -26.23 -6.28
C THR A 447 45.06 -25.61 -6.86
N ASN A 448 45.11 -25.15 -8.12
CA ASN A 448 43.95 -24.56 -8.83
C ASN A 448 42.70 -25.44 -8.78
N VAL A 449 42.86 -26.78 -8.86
CA VAL A 449 41.76 -27.75 -8.75
C VAL A 449 41.00 -27.60 -7.42
N ARG A 450 41.71 -27.43 -6.29
CA ARG A 450 41.06 -27.28 -4.98
C ARG A 450 40.33 -25.94 -4.84
N LEU A 451 40.81 -24.88 -5.49
CA LEU A 451 40.05 -23.62 -5.59
C LEU A 451 38.83 -23.77 -6.50
N LEU A 452 38.92 -24.52 -7.60
CA LEU A 452 37.81 -24.73 -8.52
C LEU A 452 36.71 -25.59 -7.88
N VAL A 453 37.07 -26.55 -7.02
CA VAL A 453 36.11 -27.25 -6.14
C VAL A 453 35.43 -26.26 -5.19
N ARG A 454 36.17 -25.37 -4.49
CA ARG A 454 35.55 -24.31 -3.67
C ARG A 454 34.69 -23.33 -4.48
N PHE A 455 35.00 -23.09 -5.75
CA PHE A 455 34.14 -22.30 -6.65
C PHE A 455 32.85 -23.04 -7.00
N GLY A 456 32.93 -24.35 -7.23
CA GLY A 456 31.78 -25.23 -7.37
C GLY A 456 30.89 -25.20 -6.13
N GLU A 457 31.46 -25.32 -4.93
CA GLU A 457 30.73 -25.24 -3.66
C GLU A 457 29.97 -23.91 -3.48
N ILE A 458 30.61 -22.76 -3.79
CA ILE A 458 29.97 -21.44 -3.69
C ILE A 458 28.78 -21.33 -4.66
N ASN A 459 28.94 -21.74 -5.92
CA ASN A 459 27.86 -21.65 -6.90
C ASN A 459 26.78 -22.71 -6.65
N LEU A 460 27.13 -23.89 -6.14
CA LEU A 460 26.17 -24.91 -5.71
C LEU A 460 25.29 -24.41 -4.56
N TYR A 461 25.87 -23.69 -3.59
CA TYR A 461 25.11 -23.03 -2.53
C TYR A 461 24.12 -21.99 -3.10
N VAL A 462 24.57 -21.13 -4.02
CA VAL A 462 23.69 -20.13 -4.66
C VAL A 462 22.58 -20.79 -5.48
N CYS A 463 22.89 -21.82 -6.28
CA CYS A 463 21.86 -22.57 -7.02
C CYS A 463 20.88 -23.30 -6.08
N ALA A 464 21.35 -23.88 -4.97
CA ALA A 464 20.48 -24.52 -3.99
C ALA A 464 19.56 -23.50 -3.30
N PHE A 465 20.08 -22.32 -2.94
CA PHE A 465 19.28 -21.23 -2.37
C PHE A 465 18.21 -20.74 -3.36
N LEU A 466 18.59 -20.51 -4.63
CA LEU A 466 17.64 -20.09 -5.67
C LEU A 466 16.59 -21.16 -5.96
N LEU A 467 16.95 -22.46 -5.96
CA LEU A 467 15.97 -23.56 -6.05
C LEU A 467 15.01 -23.57 -4.86
N THR A 468 15.51 -23.41 -3.63
CA THR A 468 14.67 -23.33 -2.43
C THR A 468 13.67 -22.17 -2.53
N TRP A 469 14.12 -21.00 -2.97
CA TRP A 469 13.26 -19.85 -3.24
C TRP A 469 12.20 -20.13 -4.32
N THR A 470 12.61 -20.64 -5.49
CA THR A 470 11.69 -20.96 -6.61
C THR A 470 10.62 -21.98 -6.22
N VAL A 471 10.91 -22.90 -5.28
CA VAL A 471 9.92 -23.87 -4.77
C VAL A 471 9.08 -23.31 -3.61
N ALA A 472 9.65 -22.46 -2.74
CA ALA A 472 8.97 -21.93 -1.56
C ALA A 472 8.08 -20.71 -1.83
N GLY A 473 8.29 -20.01 -2.95
CA GLY A 473 7.51 -18.81 -3.31
C GLY A 473 8.10 -18.12 -4.53
N ALA A 474 7.85 -18.69 -5.72
CA ALA A 474 8.21 -18.06 -6.98
C ALA A 474 7.45 -16.73 -7.21
N PRO A 475 8.07 -15.73 -7.85
CA PRO A 475 7.44 -14.46 -8.16
C PRO A 475 6.51 -14.61 -9.36
N THR A 476 5.25 -14.28 -9.17
CA THR A 476 4.26 -14.21 -10.25
C THR A 476 4.31 -12.88 -10.99
N ALA A 477 3.81 -12.87 -12.22
CA ALA A 477 3.44 -11.66 -12.94
C ALA A 477 2.34 -10.89 -12.19
N THR A 478 2.50 -9.58 -12.05
CA THR A 478 1.60 -8.69 -11.32
C THR A 478 1.54 -7.31 -11.99
N THR A 479 0.45 -6.57 -11.80
CA THR A 479 0.36 -5.17 -12.24
C THR A 479 0.79 -4.24 -11.11
N MET A 480 1.76 -3.36 -11.37
CA MET A 480 2.00 -2.20 -10.50
C MET A 480 1.23 -1.00 -11.03
N VAL A 481 0.46 -0.37 -10.15
CA VAL A 481 -0.24 0.89 -10.40
C VAL A 481 0.65 2.03 -9.90
N SER A 482 1.02 2.95 -10.79
CA SER A 482 1.76 4.16 -10.47
C SER A 482 1.06 5.34 -11.11
N HIS A 483 0.51 6.23 -10.27
CA HIS A 483 -0.47 7.23 -10.69
C HIS A 483 -1.67 6.57 -11.41
N ASN A 484 -2.15 7.14 -12.53
CA ASN A 484 -3.20 6.55 -13.36
C ASN A 484 -2.69 5.44 -14.31
N ASN A 485 -1.42 5.02 -14.22
CA ASN A 485 -0.80 4.10 -15.17
C ASN A 485 -0.51 2.73 -14.54
N SER A 486 -0.88 1.65 -15.23
CA SER A 486 -0.62 0.26 -14.85
C SER A 486 0.42 -0.35 -15.78
N TYR A 487 1.38 -1.09 -15.22
CA TYR A 487 2.40 -1.80 -16.01
C TYR A 487 2.73 -3.14 -15.38
N ALA A 488 3.02 -4.12 -16.22
CA ALA A 488 3.30 -5.49 -15.79
C ALA A 488 4.72 -5.61 -15.23
N VAL A 489 4.83 -6.15 -14.03
CA VAL A 489 6.10 -6.45 -13.34
C VAL A 489 6.00 -7.77 -12.60
N CYS A 490 7.13 -8.42 -12.39
CA CYS A 490 7.20 -9.55 -11.48
C CYS A 490 7.11 -9.05 -10.03
N SER A 491 6.28 -9.71 -9.22
CA SER A 491 6.12 -9.42 -7.80
C SER A 491 7.44 -9.40 -7.03
N ILE A 492 7.59 -8.44 -6.12
CA ILE A 492 8.73 -8.33 -5.21
C ILE A 492 8.34 -8.98 -3.88
N THR A 493 9.16 -9.90 -3.40
CA THR A 493 8.93 -10.65 -2.16
C THR A 493 9.95 -10.28 -1.08
N TRP A 494 9.78 -10.82 0.14
CA TRP A 494 10.80 -10.69 1.18
C TRP A 494 12.10 -11.46 0.83
N TRP A 495 12.02 -12.48 -0.04
CA TRP A 495 13.19 -13.25 -0.49
C TRP A 495 14.14 -12.41 -1.32
N ASP A 496 13.62 -11.51 -2.17
CA ASP A 496 14.43 -10.57 -2.95
C ASP A 496 15.33 -9.76 -2.00
N ASN A 497 14.74 -9.13 -0.99
CA ASN A 497 15.48 -8.39 0.05
C ASN A 497 16.52 -9.27 0.79
N ALA A 498 16.21 -10.55 1.04
CA ALA A 498 17.17 -11.50 1.60
C ALA A 498 18.35 -11.79 0.65
N MET A 499 18.10 -11.88 -0.67
CA MET A 499 19.16 -12.02 -1.68
C MET A 499 20.06 -10.77 -1.72
N TYR A 500 19.49 -9.57 -1.79
CA TYR A 500 20.27 -8.31 -1.74
C TYR A 500 21.15 -8.23 -0.49
N LEU A 501 20.61 -8.60 0.69
CA LEU A 501 21.35 -8.59 1.94
C LEU A 501 22.48 -9.64 1.96
N GLN A 502 22.26 -10.81 1.38
CA GLN A 502 23.27 -11.86 1.21
C GLN A 502 24.42 -11.41 0.30
N GLU A 503 24.12 -10.75 -0.83
CA GLU A 503 25.14 -10.22 -1.74
C GLU A 503 25.95 -9.10 -1.09
N LEU A 504 25.29 -8.19 -0.36
CA LEU A 504 25.94 -7.15 0.43
C LEU A 504 26.89 -7.74 1.48
N ALA A 505 26.44 -8.75 2.24
CA ALA A 505 27.28 -9.45 3.21
C ALA A 505 28.49 -10.13 2.56
N ALA A 506 28.30 -10.79 1.40
CA ALA A 506 29.39 -11.37 0.62
C ALA A 506 30.39 -10.29 0.14
N MET A 507 29.91 -9.12 -0.26
CA MET A 507 30.76 -8.01 -0.71
C MET A 507 31.49 -7.32 0.43
N LEU A 508 30.90 -7.19 1.61
CA LEU A 508 31.60 -6.74 2.82
C LEU A 508 32.68 -7.74 3.24
N GLY A 509 32.41 -9.04 3.15
CA GLY A 509 33.41 -10.10 3.34
C GLY A 509 34.57 -10.01 2.33
N LEU A 510 34.27 -9.75 1.06
CA LEU A 510 35.29 -9.56 0.02
C LEU A 510 36.07 -8.23 0.19
N ALA A 511 35.44 -7.17 0.67
CA ALA A 511 36.10 -5.91 1.00
C ALA A 511 37.08 -6.10 2.16
N PHE A 512 36.68 -6.81 3.23
CA PHE A 512 37.54 -7.18 4.35
C PHE A 512 38.73 -8.05 3.91
N LEU A 513 38.48 -9.06 3.06
CA LEU A 513 39.52 -9.92 2.50
C LEU A 513 40.50 -9.12 1.61
N SER A 514 39.99 -8.17 0.83
CA SER A 514 40.79 -7.24 0.02
C SER A 514 41.62 -6.29 0.89
N TYR A 515 41.06 -5.80 2.00
CA TYR A 515 41.78 -5.00 3.00
C TYR A 515 42.91 -5.81 3.65
N ARG A 516 42.69 -7.09 3.99
CA ARG A 516 43.72 -7.96 4.56
C ARG A 516 44.92 -8.14 3.62
N VAL A 517 44.71 -8.20 2.30
CA VAL A 517 45.80 -8.32 1.31
C VAL A 517 46.39 -6.98 0.87
N ARG A 518 45.87 -5.82 1.28
CA ARG A 518 46.32 -4.49 0.78
C ARG A 518 47.79 -4.16 1.04
N LYS A 519 48.44 -4.84 1.99
CA LYS A 519 49.88 -4.71 2.30
C LYS A 519 50.76 -5.74 1.58
N ALA A 520 50.19 -6.56 0.70
CA ALA A 520 50.94 -7.49 -0.14
C ALA A 520 51.85 -6.73 -1.12
N PRO A 521 53.15 -7.05 -1.22
CA PRO A 521 54.00 -6.63 -2.33
C PRO A 521 53.67 -7.44 -3.60
N SER A 522 52.42 -7.38 -4.06
CA SER A 522 52.04 -7.88 -5.38
C SER A 522 52.69 -6.99 -6.43
N ALA A 523 53.32 -7.57 -7.46
CA ALA A 523 54.10 -6.83 -8.48
C ALA A 523 53.27 -5.92 -9.41
N PHE A 524 52.00 -5.69 -9.09
CA PHE A 524 51.08 -4.78 -9.76
C PHE A 524 50.14 -4.15 -8.73
N ASN A 525 49.53 -3.02 -9.10
CA ASN A 525 48.42 -2.38 -8.37
C ASN A 525 47.11 -3.21 -8.36
N GLU A 526 47.15 -4.51 -8.68
CA GLU A 526 45.95 -5.35 -8.88
C GLU A 526 45.01 -5.32 -7.66
N CYS A 527 45.54 -5.35 -6.44
CA CYS A 527 44.74 -5.23 -5.21
C CYS A 527 43.93 -3.92 -5.13
N LYS A 528 44.43 -2.80 -5.70
CA LYS A 528 43.69 -1.52 -5.76
C LYS A 528 42.51 -1.61 -6.72
N HIS A 529 42.71 -2.23 -7.90
CA HIS A 529 41.66 -2.43 -8.88
C HIS A 529 40.57 -3.40 -8.38
N MET A 530 40.98 -4.47 -7.67
CA MET A 530 40.05 -5.41 -7.03
C MET A 530 39.20 -4.72 -5.95
N ALA A 531 39.81 -3.91 -5.08
CA ALA A 531 39.06 -3.15 -4.07
C ALA A 531 38.11 -2.13 -4.71
N LEU A 532 38.54 -1.41 -5.76
CA LEU A 532 37.70 -0.44 -6.46
C LEU A 532 36.50 -1.10 -7.15
N ALA A 533 36.66 -2.30 -7.73
CA ALA A 533 35.54 -3.06 -8.29
C ALA A 533 34.49 -3.47 -7.23
N VAL A 534 34.93 -3.80 -6.00
CA VAL A 534 34.02 -4.11 -4.88
C VAL A 534 33.30 -2.86 -4.39
N TYR A 535 34.00 -1.73 -4.19
CA TYR A 535 33.36 -0.47 -3.79
C TYR A 535 32.38 0.03 -4.85
N ASN A 536 32.71 -0.11 -6.14
CA ASN A 536 31.83 0.23 -7.25
C ASN A 536 30.49 -0.54 -7.19
N TRP A 537 30.51 -1.85 -6.92
CA TRP A 537 29.29 -2.63 -6.80
C TRP A 537 28.49 -2.27 -5.54
N ILE A 538 29.13 -2.15 -4.37
CA ILE A 538 28.44 -1.78 -3.12
C ILE A 538 27.77 -0.40 -3.24
N ILE A 539 28.48 0.62 -3.73
CA ILE A 539 27.97 1.99 -3.78
C ILE A 539 26.80 2.09 -4.78
N ILE A 540 26.97 1.54 -6.00
CA ILE A 540 25.94 1.64 -7.03
C ILE A 540 24.72 0.78 -6.68
N GLY A 541 24.92 -0.46 -6.22
CA GLY A 541 23.82 -1.35 -5.84
C GLY A 541 22.98 -0.81 -4.68
N VAL A 542 23.62 -0.26 -3.64
CA VAL A 542 22.89 0.35 -2.51
C VAL A 542 22.12 1.61 -2.95
N ILE A 543 22.70 2.47 -3.80
CA ILE A 543 22.01 3.67 -4.28
C ILE A 543 20.80 3.32 -5.15
N LEU A 544 20.95 2.41 -6.11
CA LEU A 544 19.85 2.04 -7.01
C LEU A 544 18.72 1.30 -6.26
N GLN A 545 19.06 0.38 -5.35
CA GLN A 545 18.05 -0.31 -4.53
C GLN A 545 17.29 0.63 -3.58
N LEU A 546 17.97 1.64 -3.01
CA LEU A 546 17.31 2.68 -2.22
C LEU A 546 16.36 3.52 -3.08
N ILE A 547 16.73 3.85 -4.32
CA ILE A 547 15.86 4.58 -5.26
C ILE A 547 14.61 3.74 -5.61
N LEU A 548 14.77 2.47 -6.00
CA LEU A 548 13.65 1.57 -6.30
C LEU A 548 12.65 1.45 -5.16
N ASN A 549 13.14 1.39 -3.91
CA ASN A 549 12.31 1.21 -2.72
C ASN A 549 11.75 2.53 -2.14
N SER A 550 12.14 3.69 -2.69
CA SER A 550 11.75 5.02 -2.15
C SER A 550 11.08 5.94 -3.18
N THR A 551 10.83 5.48 -4.41
CA THR A 551 10.32 6.34 -5.49
C THR A 551 9.31 5.61 -6.37
N THR A 552 8.08 6.10 -6.41
CA THR A 552 7.06 5.71 -7.39
C THR A 552 7.34 6.39 -8.73
N GLY A 553 7.95 5.66 -9.66
CA GLY A 553 8.24 6.14 -11.02
C GLY A 553 7.26 5.64 -12.08
N THR A 554 7.49 6.05 -13.33
CA THR A 554 6.85 5.47 -14.53
C THR A 554 7.43 4.09 -14.86
N ALA A 555 6.80 3.35 -15.78
CA ALA A 555 7.33 2.08 -16.28
C ALA A 555 8.78 2.20 -16.79
N ASP A 556 9.07 3.25 -17.58
CA ASP A 556 10.42 3.56 -18.09
C ASP A 556 11.45 3.71 -16.96
N PHE A 557 11.08 4.38 -15.87
CA PHE A 557 11.96 4.61 -14.73
C PHE A 557 12.33 3.30 -14.05
N TYR A 558 11.35 2.43 -13.78
CA TYR A 558 11.61 1.12 -13.17
C TYR A 558 12.43 0.22 -14.09
N PHE A 559 12.12 0.18 -15.39
CA PHE A 559 12.90 -0.57 -16.39
C PHE A 559 14.35 -0.08 -16.48
N ALA A 560 14.56 1.23 -16.55
CA ALA A 560 15.89 1.82 -16.64
C ALA A 560 16.71 1.55 -15.37
N ILE A 561 16.16 1.79 -14.17
CA ILE A 561 16.87 1.55 -12.91
C ILE A 561 17.21 0.06 -12.73
N GLN A 562 16.25 -0.86 -12.93
CA GLN A 562 16.51 -2.30 -12.86
C GLN A 562 17.60 -2.73 -13.86
N SER A 563 17.64 -2.16 -15.06
CA SER A 563 18.69 -2.48 -16.03
C SER A 563 20.07 -1.91 -15.64
N LEU A 564 20.11 -0.69 -15.10
CA LEU A 564 21.35 -0.01 -14.69
C LEU A 564 22.09 -0.74 -13.56
N GLU A 565 21.37 -1.47 -12.70
CA GLU A 565 21.97 -2.33 -11.67
C GLU A 565 22.96 -3.35 -12.20
N VAL A 566 22.81 -3.80 -13.45
CA VAL A 566 23.74 -4.75 -14.08
C VAL A 566 24.62 -4.06 -15.11
N LEU A 567 24.05 -3.15 -15.92
CA LEU A 567 24.76 -2.46 -17.00
C LEU A 567 25.84 -1.48 -16.52
N VAL A 568 25.75 -0.92 -15.32
CA VAL A 568 26.79 -0.01 -14.81
C VAL A 568 27.88 -0.77 -14.03
N PRO A 569 27.58 -1.54 -12.97
CA PRO A 569 28.64 -2.04 -12.11
C PRO A 569 29.41 -3.24 -12.67
N VAL A 570 28.78 -4.12 -13.46
CA VAL A 570 29.48 -5.30 -14.02
C VAL A 570 30.50 -4.89 -15.08
N PRO A 571 30.19 -4.05 -16.09
CA PRO A 571 31.20 -3.58 -17.05
C PRO A 571 32.32 -2.78 -16.38
N ILE A 572 32.03 -1.92 -15.40
CA ILE A 572 33.07 -1.18 -14.67
C ILE A 572 33.97 -2.15 -13.89
N ALA A 573 33.43 -3.15 -13.19
CA ALA A 573 34.23 -4.15 -12.49
C ALA A 573 35.16 -4.92 -13.45
N ILE A 574 34.66 -5.33 -14.62
CA ILE A 574 35.47 -5.98 -15.66
C ILE A 574 36.54 -5.02 -16.21
N LEU A 575 36.20 -3.79 -16.57
CA LEU A 575 37.16 -2.80 -17.09
C LEU A 575 38.30 -2.55 -16.07
N LEU A 576 37.96 -2.32 -14.80
CA LEU A 576 38.94 -2.14 -13.73
C LEU A 576 39.88 -3.34 -13.57
N LEU A 577 39.35 -4.57 -13.66
CA LEU A 577 40.12 -5.79 -13.50
C LEU A 577 40.97 -6.14 -14.73
N PHE A 578 40.54 -5.78 -15.96
CA PHE A 578 41.16 -6.25 -17.20
C PHE A 578 42.00 -5.20 -17.94
N VAL A 579 41.61 -3.91 -17.93
CA VAL A 579 42.34 -2.84 -18.66
C VAL A 579 43.83 -2.79 -18.29
N PRO A 580 44.25 -2.84 -16.99
CA PRO A 580 45.67 -2.82 -16.64
C PRO A 580 46.48 -3.99 -17.23
N LYS A 581 45.85 -5.15 -17.43
CA LYS A 581 46.51 -6.36 -17.93
C LYS A 581 46.67 -6.30 -19.45
N PHE A 582 45.59 -5.98 -20.17
CA PHE A 582 45.64 -5.82 -21.62
C PHE A 582 46.55 -4.66 -22.04
N TYR A 583 46.53 -3.53 -21.34
CA TYR A 583 47.44 -2.40 -21.61
C TYR A 583 48.92 -2.80 -21.56
N LEU A 584 49.33 -3.53 -20.51
CA LEU A 584 50.71 -4.01 -20.35
C LEU A 584 51.08 -5.10 -21.37
N THR A 585 50.13 -5.94 -21.77
CA THR A 585 50.33 -6.96 -22.82
C THR A 585 50.48 -6.33 -24.20
N LEU A 586 49.62 -5.38 -24.58
CA LEU A 586 49.64 -4.71 -25.88
C LEU A 586 50.87 -3.81 -26.07
N ARG A 587 51.40 -3.20 -25.00
CA ARG A 587 52.67 -2.45 -25.05
C ARG A 587 53.94 -3.33 -25.08
N GLY A 588 53.83 -4.64 -25.33
CA GLY A 588 54.95 -5.59 -25.37
C GLY A 588 55.59 -5.92 -24.02
N LYS A 589 55.38 -5.08 -22.99
CA LYS A 589 55.93 -5.22 -21.64
C LYS A 589 55.37 -6.41 -20.83
N GLY A 590 54.47 -7.20 -21.43
CA GLY A 590 53.88 -8.40 -20.83
C GLY A 590 54.90 -9.51 -20.46
N SER A 591 56.10 -9.48 -21.03
CA SER A 591 57.25 -10.32 -20.69
C SER A 591 58.26 -9.63 -19.75
N GLU A 592 58.46 -8.31 -19.93
CA GLU A 592 59.37 -7.44 -19.17
C GLU A 592 59.01 -7.27 -17.68
N VAL A 593 57.85 -7.75 -17.23
CA VAL A 593 57.47 -7.72 -15.81
C VAL A 593 58.43 -8.56 -14.97
N THR A 594 59.50 -7.88 -14.60
CA THR A 594 60.58 -8.29 -13.74
C THR A 594 60.22 -7.86 -12.32
N THR A 595 60.78 -8.53 -11.32
CA THR A 595 60.74 -8.09 -9.91
C THR A 595 61.64 -6.87 -9.67
N SER A 596 61.54 -5.83 -10.52
CA SER A 596 62.34 -4.60 -10.48
C SER A 596 61.96 -3.68 -9.33
N SER A 597 60.69 -3.70 -8.90
CA SER A 597 60.18 -2.94 -7.74
C SER A 597 60.84 -3.29 -6.40
N PHE A 598 61.75 -4.28 -6.34
CA PHE A 598 62.55 -4.58 -5.15
C PHE A 598 63.89 -3.83 -5.08
N ARG A 599 64.29 -3.11 -6.14
CA ARG A 599 65.26 -2.03 -6.00
C ARG A 599 64.52 -0.74 -5.68
N GLY A 600 64.44 -0.42 -4.39
CA GLY A 600 64.10 0.95 -3.98
C GLY A 600 65.13 1.92 -4.57
N SER A 601 64.65 3.01 -5.17
CA SER A 601 65.49 4.05 -5.75
C SER A 601 66.33 4.70 -4.64
N ASN A 602 67.63 4.39 -4.58
CA ASN A 602 68.56 5.10 -3.72
C ASN A 602 68.92 6.44 -4.39
N PRO A 603 68.54 7.61 -3.84
CA PRO A 603 68.74 8.89 -4.52
C PRO A 603 70.22 9.29 -4.64
N ASN A 604 71.06 8.82 -3.72
CA ASN A 604 72.49 9.11 -3.68
C ASN A 604 73.30 7.81 -3.72
N GLY A 605 73.60 7.33 -4.93
CA GLY A 605 74.39 6.12 -5.18
C GLY A 605 75.26 6.27 -6.43
N SER A 606 76.45 6.86 -6.26
CA SER A 606 77.44 6.97 -7.34
C SER A 606 77.91 5.59 -7.81
N HIS A 607 78.10 5.44 -9.13
CA HIS A 607 78.64 4.23 -9.74
C HIS A 607 80.10 3.98 -9.31
N PRO A 608 80.45 2.80 -8.79
CA PRO A 608 81.82 2.32 -8.87
C PRO A 608 82.10 1.89 -10.31
N LYS A 609 83.03 2.54 -11.00
CA LYS A 609 83.61 2.01 -12.25
C LYS A 609 84.65 0.95 -11.91
N THR A 610 84.64 -0.17 -12.63
CA THR A 610 85.77 -1.12 -12.68
C THR A 610 86.95 -0.52 -13.46
N PRO A 611 88.20 -0.91 -13.16
CA PRO A 611 89.38 -0.34 -13.80
C PRO A 611 89.70 -0.98 -15.16
N SER A 612 90.14 -0.17 -16.13
CA SER A 612 90.78 -0.63 -17.38
C SER A 612 91.49 0.52 -18.11
N ASP A 613 92.75 0.76 -17.72
CA ASP A 613 93.91 1.22 -18.53
C ASP A 613 93.85 2.48 -19.46
N PRO A 614 95.02 3.04 -19.87
CA PRO A 614 95.12 4.47 -20.13
C PRO A 614 95.20 4.89 -21.62
N SER A 615 94.57 6.02 -21.95
CA SER A 615 94.89 6.78 -23.17
C SER A 615 94.66 8.30 -23.00
N ASN A 616 95.71 8.97 -22.51
CA ASN A 616 96.25 10.27 -22.92
C ASN A 616 95.34 11.42 -23.46
N SER A 617 95.72 12.64 -23.03
CA SER A 617 95.64 13.94 -23.72
C SER A 617 94.39 14.83 -23.58
N ASN A 618 94.70 16.08 -23.20
CA ASN A 618 94.00 17.36 -23.47
C ASN A 618 92.58 17.62 -22.90
N ALA A 619 92.16 18.86 -22.60
CA ALA A 619 92.74 20.06 -21.96
C ALA A 619 91.74 21.24 -22.12
N LYS A 620 91.74 22.21 -21.19
CA LYS A 620 90.88 23.42 -21.12
C LYS A 620 89.39 23.12 -20.79
N ALA A 621 88.65 23.75 -19.87
CA ALA A 621 88.76 24.99 -19.05
C ALA A 621 88.17 26.29 -19.64
N ALA A 622 87.37 26.98 -18.81
CA ALA A 622 86.58 28.22 -19.03
C ALA A 622 85.48 28.14 -20.12
N SER A 623 84.40 28.94 -20.11
CA SER A 623 83.83 29.89 -19.10
C SER A 623 82.33 29.52 -18.88
N GLY A 624 81.55 30.07 -17.94
CA GLY A 624 81.14 31.47 -17.83
C GLY A 624 80.02 31.80 -18.84
N ASP A 625 78.88 32.41 -18.50
CA ASP A 625 78.39 33.00 -17.22
C ASP A 625 76.84 32.78 -17.14
N MET A 626 75.93 33.50 -16.45
CA MET A 626 75.90 34.80 -15.76
C MET A 626 74.75 34.86 -14.70
N GLU A 627 74.05 35.99 -14.55
CA GLU A 627 73.09 36.37 -13.48
C GLU A 627 71.60 36.17 -13.91
N MET A 628 70.50 36.57 -13.22
CA MET A 628 70.13 37.50 -12.11
C MET A 628 68.81 36.99 -11.46
N SER A 629 68.25 37.48 -10.34
CA SER A 629 68.70 38.11 -9.07
C SER A 629 67.45 38.42 -8.18
N SER A 630 67.65 38.98 -6.97
CA SER A 630 66.64 39.43 -5.96
C SER A 630 65.96 38.33 -5.12
N GLY A 631 65.75 38.48 -3.80
CA GLY A 631 66.00 39.64 -2.91
C GLY A 631 66.13 39.27 -1.40
N ASN A 632 66.36 40.27 -0.54
CA ASN A 632 66.95 40.12 0.81
C ASN A 632 65.96 39.98 2.00
N GLY A 633 66.48 39.53 3.16
CA GLY A 633 65.86 39.62 4.50
C GLY A 633 66.14 38.36 5.36
N VAL A 634 67.28 38.18 6.04
CA VAL A 634 67.87 38.91 7.20
C VAL A 634 67.16 38.63 8.54
N ASP A 635 67.77 37.69 9.28
CA ASP A 635 67.95 37.53 10.74
C ASP A 635 66.78 37.66 11.75
N SER A 636 66.54 36.56 12.50
CA SER A 636 66.69 36.56 13.98
C SER A 636 66.85 35.15 14.61
N GLU A 637 67.54 35.13 15.76
CA GLU A 637 67.42 34.23 16.94
C GLU A 637 67.42 32.68 16.85
N THR A 638 68.59 32.13 17.22
CA THR A 638 68.79 31.11 18.29
C THR A 638 67.76 29.98 18.50
N GLY A 639 68.16 28.73 18.19
CA GLY A 639 67.43 27.53 18.66
C GLY A 639 68.05 26.19 18.22
N ARG A 640 69.16 25.75 18.83
CA ARG A 640 69.85 24.50 18.44
C ARG A 640 70.16 23.58 19.63
N PRO A 641 69.57 22.37 19.69
CA PRO A 641 70.16 21.21 20.34
C PRO A 641 70.83 20.30 19.30
N GLU A 642 72.12 19.98 19.47
CA GLU A 642 72.79 18.97 18.62
C GLU A 642 72.41 17.55 19.05
N LEU A 643 71.76 16.78 18.16
CA LEU A 643 71.51 15.36 18.39
C LEU A 643 72.40 14.45 17.51
N SER A 644 73.63 14.26 17.99
CA SER A 644 74.54 13.13 17.76
C SER A 644 74.28 12.24 16.52
N GLY A 645 75.05 12.47 15.45
CA GLY A 645 75.06 11.62 14.24
C GLY A 645 75.40 10.14 14.46
N LYS A 646 75.86 9.74 15.66
CA LYS A 646 76.05 8.32 16.03
C LYS A 646 74.73 7.55 16.11
N ALA A 647 73.62 8.20 16.47
CA ALA A 647 72.30 7.56 16.52
C ALA A 647 71.79 7.21 15.11
N ALA A 648 71.74 8.21 14.22
CA ALA A 648 71.36 8.03 12.81
C ALA A 648 72.26 7.01 12.08
N ALA A 649 73.57 7.01 12.36
CA ALA A 649 74.50 6.02 11.81
C ALA A 649 74.22 4.58 12.30
N ALA A 650 73.77 4.40 13.56
CA ALA A 650 73.39 3.10 14.09
C ALA A 650 72.05 2.61 13.49
N GLU A 651 71.07 3.51 13.36
CA GLU A 651 69.77 3.23 12.74
C GLU A 651 69.93 2.83 11.27
N TYR A 652 70.67 3.59 10.47
CA TYR A 652 71.00 3.26 9.08
C TYR A 652 71.72 1.90 8.96
N LYS A 653 72.55 1.53 9.95
CA LYS A 653 73.25 0.24 10.02
C LYS A 653 72.34 -0.92 10.49
N ASN A 654 71.20 -0.64 11.13
CA ASN A 654 70.13 -1.61 11.33
C ASN A 654 69.28 -1.78 10.07
N ILE A 655 68.78 -0.68 9.49
CA ILE A 655 68.01 -0.68 8.25
C ILE A 655 68.78 -1.39 7.12
N ARG A 656 70.10 -1.19 7.01
CA ARG A 656 70.94 -1.92 6.04
C ARG A 656 71.05 -3.42 6.34
N ARG A 657 71.15 -3.83 7.60
CA ARG A 657 71.17 -5.26 7.99
C ARG A 657 69.83 -5.95 7.74
N GLU A 658 68.73 -5.26 8.01
CA GLU A 658 67.37 -5.76 7.79
C GLU A 658 67.05 -5.89 6.30
N ASN A 659 67.45 -4.91 5.46
CA ASN A 659 67.37 -5.05 4.01
C ASN A 659 68.23 -6.22 3.47
N ILE A 660 69.45 -6.44 4.00
CA ILE A 660 70.28 -7.60 3.63
C ILE A 660 69.61 -8.93 4.02
N ARG A 661 68.94 -8.99 5.18
CA ARG A 661 68.16 -10.15 5.60
C ARG A 661 66.99 -10.40 4.64
N LEU A 662 66.18 -9.38 4.37
CA LEU A 662 65.02 -9.47 3.47
C LEU A 662 65.43 -9.91 2.06
N MET A 663 66.54 -9.40 1.52
CA MET A 663 67.08 -9.81 0.22
C MET A 663 67.44 -11.31 0.19
N ARG A 664 68.07 -11.85 1.25
CA ARG A 664 68.35 -13.30 1.35
C ARG A 664 67.07 -14.14 1.46
N GLU A 665 66.08 -13.69 2.23
CA GLU A 665 64.77 -14.36 2.30
C GLU A 665 64.06 -14.36 0.92
N ILE A 666 64.25 -13.30 0.12
CA ILE A 666 63.74 -13.19 -1.26
C ILE A 666 64.49 -14.07 -2.25
N GLU A 667 65.81 -14.21 -2.12
CA GLU A 667 66.58 -15.16 -2.95
C GLU A 667 66.26 -16.62 -2.59
N GLY A 668 65.97 -16.91 -1.32
CA GLY A 668 65.39 -18.18 -0.88
C GLY A 668 64.02 -18.45 -1.52
N MET A 669 63.10 -17.49 -1.48
CA MET A 669 61.80 -17.61 -2.16
C MET A 669 61.94 -17.73 -3.69
N ARG A 670 62.89 -17.02 -4.32
CA ARG A 670 63.19 -17.07 -5.75
C ARG A 670 63.72 -18.45 -6.18
N THR A 671 64.63 -19.04 -5.42
CA THR A 671 65.18 -20.37 -5.71
C THR A 671 64.14 -21.48 -5.50
N GLN A 672 63.25 -21.35 -4.51
CA GLN A 672 62.07 -22.22 -4.39
C GLN A 672 61.10 -22.05 -5.57
N LEU A 673 60.81 -20.82 -6.01
CA LEU A 673 59.95 -20.55 -7.17
C LEU A 673 60.50 -21.13 -8.48
N LEU A 674 61.83 -21.09 -8.68
CA LEU A 674 62.47 -21.69 -9.85
C LEU A 674 62.36 -23.21 -9.85
N ARG A 675 62.55 -23.87 -8.69
CA ARG A 675 62.32 -25.32 -8.53
C ARG A 675 60.86 -25.72 -8.75
N LEU A 676 59.90 -24.84 -8.49
CA LEU A 676 58.46 -25.06 -8.75
C LEU A 676 58.05 -24.86 -10.22
N HIS A 677 58.96 -24.47 -11.12
CA HIS A 677 58.65 -24.19 -12.53
C HIS A 677 59.31 -25.14 -13.55
N ASN A 678 60.15 -26.09 -13.10
CA ASN A 678 60.70 -27.14 -13.94
C ASN A 678 60.82 -28.47 -13.16
N PRO A 679 59.94 -29.46 -13.37
CA PRO A 679 59.96 -30.72 -12.61
C PRO A 679 61.11 -31.68 -12.96
N HIS A 680 61.81 -31.48 -14.08
CA HIS A 680 62.76 -32.46 -14.63
C HIS A 680 64.20 -31.94 -14.70
N SER A 681 64.84 -31.79 -13.53
CA SER A 681 66.30 -31.76 -13.43
C SER A 681 66.74 -32.09 -11.99
N GLY A 682 67.49 -33.17 -11.79
CA GLY A 682 68.16 -33.45 -10.51
C GLY A 682 67.80 -34.75 -9.80
N ILE A 683 67.93 -35.90 -10.46
CA ILE A 683 68.50 -37.07 -9.78
C ILE A 683 69.98 -37.08 -10.14
N VAL A 684 70.82 -36.66 -9.20
CA VAL A 684 72.25 -36.94 -9.15
C VAL A 684 72.54 -37.20 -7.69
N GLU A 685 72.92 -38.43 -7.37
CA GLU A 685 73.36 -38.80 -6.03
C GLU A 685 74.74 -38.20 -5.76
N VAL A 686 74.97 -37.78 -4.52
CA VAL A 686 76.31 -37.72 -3.95
C VAL A 686 76.21 -38.34 -2.56
N MET A 687 76.71 -39.56 -2.44
CA MET A 687 76.88 -40.26 -1.17
C MET A 687 78.38 -40.34 -0.89
N SER A 688 78.78 -40.08 0.35
CA SER A 688 80.14 -40.21 0.93
C SER A 688 81.30 -39.73 0.04
#